data_AF-A0A9P5BC66-F1
#
_entry.id   AF-A0A9P5BC66-F1
#
_cell.length_a   1.000
_cell.length_b   1.000
_cell.length_c   1.000
_cell.angle_alpha   90.00
_cell.angle_beta   90.00
_cell.angle_gamma   90.00
#
_symmetry.space_group_name_H-M   'P 1'
#
loop_
_entity.id
_entity.type
_entity.pdbx_description
1 polymer ?
#
loop_
_entity_poly.entity_id
_entity_poly.type
_entity_poly.pdbx_seq_one_letter_code
_entity_poly.pdbx_strand_id
1 'polypeptide(L)'
;MPTSLYDLIIPTFIKGLQTFDHVLTKAEQYAKEKGLNADELFPQARLIDDQNPLVFQVQTATRAVQATIGRLTGVEPTFFEDNEKTIADLHARIQKALEAVKSVKPEDVNSREDVKVELPRRDKTLHLTVKEATLYHGQTNFFFHIVTGYSILRSKGVPIGKADYLGSFLAHLFSPCGALRINPSPSPNQVLTALARNISALLIDPHEAKMKLIIIFMAILGLIAPSLSLSDNKDRANSTLEKAIAAIGGEGLSKLSKVTYECQSLMQSYNLMRADVSAATSGTQNISYELDYPLLRQRIDRRIQPSHSWGWASPELEPMEFSLVVWAGDGDSACFVNGNNEVFLPRNVTSGCVDAALAANYATEALMMSPGLVERIRQSKSSEEREVDINGITFPAVYSNLDKLLLVVDPETYLPYIVRSEEQHPIYGNATKDLYLSNYKEVQGTKFPHTIQTIYSSSSHRLSVVLEDFVIDKINATAKFRGDFFDLVPNGQKVNILEKPPGVASGLVTDYSTSLLGSPVKNVSVDALKSARPTDLLQLYWLIIDDSHDLGFKQLIIEFETEVIVCDAPPFWSEAVMEWIKKNIGKKVTYVAPSHHHRDHSGGVVDYVRAGAKLIIPEMAVDYWSSIPDAQFITFNQTHPYVHRDNKVQAWFNWADQAPHAADWTYVMVTERCPDKNSSIFVYEADTWEAGLSVDLGNQQQMRQWLDQLLEDGLPRSTTVMPTHGWITPLEQLINITAYPYPEFDIGCWRKGAGLCNESSTKKHKDD
;
A
#
# COMPACT_ATOMS: atom_id res chain seq x y z
N MET A 1 6.77 -7.47 31.79
CA MET A 1 6.78 -6.79 33.11
C MET A 1 5.94 -5.52 32.99
N PRO A 2 5.31 -5.01 34.07
CA PRO A 2 4.64 -3.72 34.02
C PRO A 2 5.65 -2.59 33.75
N THR A 3 5.29 -1.64 32.89
CA THR A 3 6.13 -0.48 32.54
C THR A 3 6.26 0.47 33.73
N SER A 4 7.48 0.91 34.06
CA SER A 4 7.71 1.79 35.21
C SER A 4 7.52 3.27 34.88
N LEU A 5 7.36 4.13 35.89
CA LEU A 5 7.21 5.58 35.66
C LEU A 5 8.49 6.19 35.07
N TYR A 6 9.66 5.67 35.44
CA TYR A 6 10.94 6.01 34.80
C TYR A 6 10.92 5.76 33.29
N ASP A 7 10.53 4.56 32.86
CA ASP A 7 10.56 4.14 31.46
C ASP A 7 9.61 4.98 30.58
N LEU A 8 8.49 5.44 31.15
CA LEU A 8 7.53 6.29 30.46
C LEU A 8 8.01 7.74 30.29
N ILE A 9 8.77 8.28 31.26
CA ILE A 9 9.02 9.73 31.36
C ILE A 9 10.44 10.12 30.96
N ILE A 10 11.46 9.46 31.51
CA ILE A 10 12.86 9.87 31.32
C ILE A 10 13.29 9.73 29.85
N PRO A 11 13.04 8.60 29.14
CA PRO A 11 13.30 8.51 27.70
C PRO A 11 12.50 9.52 26.87
N THR A 12 11.25 9.79 27.26
CA THR A 12 10.36 10.73 26.55
C THR A 12 10.87 12.18 26.63
N PHE A 13 11.36 12.61 27.79
CA PHE A 13 11.98 13.93 27.94
C PHE A 13 13.30 14.07 27.20
N ILE A 14 14.15 13.03 27.19
CA ILE A 14 15.39 13.02 26.39
C ILE A 14 15.05 13.21 24.91
N LYS A 15 14.12 12.40 24.37
CA LYS A 15 13.68 12.46 22.98
C LYS A 15 13.07 13.81 22.61
N GLY A 16 12.23 14.39 23.47
CA GLY A 16 11.62 15.71 23.25
C GLY A 16 12.62 16.86 23.25
N LEU A 17 13.59 16.84 24.16
CA LEU A 17 14.67 17.85 24.18
C LEU A 17 15.57 17.73 22.95
N GLN A 18 15.92 16.50 22.51
CA GLN A 18 16.65 16.26 21.26
C GLN A 18 15.88 16.76 20.03
N THR A 19 14.56 16.58 19.98
CA THR A 19 13.71 17.17 18.95
C THR A 19 13.76 18.70 18.97
N PHE A 20 13.73 19.34 20.15
CA PHE A 20 13.79 20.80 20.24
C PHE A 20 15.15 21.35 19.78
N ASP A 21 16.24 20.67 20.14
CA ASP A 21 17.60 20.94 19.69
C ASP A 21 17.72 20.81 18.14
N HIS A 22 17.20 19.73 17.57
CA HIS A 22 17.20 19.49 16.12
C HIS A 22 16.47 20.58 15.32
N VAL A 23 15.30 21.04 15.77
CA VAL A 23 14.54 22.08 15.04
C VAL A 23 15.19 23.46 15.15
N LEU A 24 15.92 23.76 16.23
CA LEU A 24 16.76 24.95 16.32
C LEU A 24 17.94 24.87 15.32
N THR A 25 18.64 23.74 15.24
CA THR A 25 19.70 23.50 14.25
C THR A 25 19.19 23.73 12.81
N LYS A 26 17.96 23.29 12.51
CA LYS A 26 17.30 23.54 11.21
C LYS A 26 17.01 25.02 10.96
N ALA A 27 16.67 25.78 12.00
CA ALA A 27 16.46 27.22 11.91
C ALA A 27 17.77 27.98 11.63
N GLU A 28 18.87 27.61 12.28
CA GLU A 28 20.21 28.15 11.99
C GLU A 28 20.65 27.87 10.55
N GLN A 29 20.47 26.63 10.07
CA GLN A 29 20.76 26.23 8.70
C GLN A 29 19.99 27.09 7.69
N TYR A 30 18.67 27.23 7.88
CA TYR A 30 17.82 28.07 7.04
C TYR A 30 18.24 29.55 7.05
N ALA A 31 18.52 30.13 8.22
CA ALA A 31 18.96 31.52 8.30
C ALA A 31 20.30 31.72 7.57
N LYS A 32 21.25 30.80 7.75
CA LYS A 32 22.55 30.81 7.04
C LYS A 32 22.39 30.69 5.53
N GLU A 33 21.53 29.80 5.05
CA GLU A 33 21.22 29.62 3.62
C GLU A 33 20.55 30.86 3.00
N LYS A 34 19.76 31.61 3.79
CA LYS A 34 19.08 32.83 3.36
C LYS A 34 19.87 34.12 3.62
N GLY A 35 21.06 34.05 4.22
CA GLY A 35 21.85 35.23 4.61
C GLY A 35 21.21 36.09 5.70
N LEU A 36 20.38 35.49 6.57
CA LEU A 36 19.66 36.14 7.65
C LEU A 36 20.39 35.95 8.99
N ASN A 37 20.23 36.89 9.93
CA ASN A 37 20.71 36.74 11.30
C ASN A 37 19.70 35.91 12.13
N ALA A 38 20.11 34.71 12.57
CA ALA A 38 19.26 33.80 13.35
C ALA A 38 18.89 34.39 14.73
N ASP A 39 19.81 35.12 15.38
CA ASP A 39 19.63 35.68 16.72
C ASP A 39 18.67 36.88 16.74
N GLU A 40 18.55 37.59 15.62
CA GLU A 40 17.54 38.64 15.44
C GLU A 40 16.18 38.05 15.07
N LEU A 41 16.15 37.00 14.25
CA LEU A 41 14.93 36.48 13.63
C LEU A 41 14.10 35.57 14.54
N PHE A 42 14.73 34.69 15.33
CA PHE A 42 14.03 33.59 15.99
C PHE A 42 13.78 33.74 17.49
N PRO A 43 14.72 34.16 18.37
CA PRO A 43 14.52 34.12 19.81
C PRO A 43 13.26 34.88 20.29
N GLN A 44 12.96 36.02 19.67
CA GLN A 44 11.79 36.85 19.98
C GLN A 44 10.56 36.60 19.08
N ALA A 45 10.61 35.61 18.19
CA ALA A 45 9.49 35.26 17.31
C ALA A 45 8.31 34.67 18.09
N ARG A 46 7.09 34.96 17.63
CA ARG A 46 5.79 34.54 18.19
C ARG A 46 4.87 34.03 17.07
N LEU A 47 3.81 33.29 17.40
CA LEU A 47 2.71 33.00 16.47
C LEU A 47 1.68 34.13 16.41
N ILE A 48 1.41 34.74 17.57
CA ILE A 48 0.46 35.83 17.79
C ILE A 48 0.97 36.72 18.92
N ASP A 49 0.58 38.00 18.94
CA ASP A 49 1.20 39.04 19.77
C ASP A 49 1.11 38.78 21.29
N ASP A 50 0.00 38.21 21.77
CA ASP A 50 -0.23 37.90 23.18
C ASP A 50 0.39 36.57 23.64
N GLN A 51 0.89 35.75 22.71
CA GLN A 51 1.62 34.52 23.03
C GLN A 51 3.11 34.80 23.23
N ASN A 52 3.72 34.14 24.23
CA ASN A 52 5.14 34.29 24.55
C ASN A 52 6.08 33.76 23.44
N PRO A 53 7.30 34.33 23.31
CA PRO A 53 8.20 34.08 22.18
C PRO A 53 8.97 32.76 22.28
N LEU A 54 9.69 32.38 21.21
CA LEU A 54 10.47 31.14 21.12
C LEU A 54 11.39 30.92 22.32
N VAL A 55 12.13 31.95 22.77
CA VAL A 55 13.00 31.87 23.96
C VAL A 55 12.24 31.39 25.19
N PHE A 56 11.03 31.91 25.43
CA PHE A 56 10.17 31.49 26.53
C PHE A 56 9.68 30.04 26.36
N GLN A 57 9.44 29.57 25.13
CA GLN A 57 9.04 28.18 24.88
C GLN A 57 10.17 27.22 25.28
N VAL A 58 11.42 27.49 24.88
CA VAL A 58 12.59 26.70 25.29
C VAL A 58 12.81 26.79 26.81
N GLN A 59 12.72 27.99 27.38
CA GLN A 59 12.87 28.23 28.82
C GLN A 59 11.84 27.46 29.65
N THR A 60 10.59 27.39 29.18
CA THR A 60 9.50 26.73 29.91
C THR A 60 9.48 25.23 29.69
N ALA A 61 9.83 24.72 28.50
CA ALA A 61 10.01 23.28 28.27
C ALA A 61 11.10 22.70 29.19
N THR A 62 12.27 23.35 29.24
CA THR A 62 13.38 22.93 30.13
C THR A 62 13.03 23.09 31.61
N ARG A 63 12.30 24.15 32.01
CA ARG A 63 11.77 24.31 33.37
C ARG A 63 10.75 23.23 33.76
N ALA A 64 9.87 22.81 32.82
CA ALA A 64 8.90 21.75 33.04
C ALA A 64 9.59 20.39 33.29
N VAL A 65 10.70 20.13 32.57
CA VAL A 65 11.58 18.99 32.81
C VAL A 65 12.19 19.05 34.22
N GLN A 66 12.83 20.17 34.60
CA GLN A 66 13.43 20.34 35.93
C GLN A 66 12.41 20.14 37.06
N ALA A 67 11.26 20.82 36.98
CA ALA A 67 10.21 20.72 37.99
C ALA A 67 9.61 19.31 38.09
N THR A 68 9.57 18.57 36.98
CA THR A 68 9.11 17.17 36.96
C THR A 68 10.14 16.24 37.59
N ILE A 69 11.43 16.38 37.22
CA ILE A 69 12.53 15.61 37.84
C ILE A 69 12.56 15.81 39.36
N GLY A 70 12.40 17.05 39.84
CA GLY A 70 12.37 17.32 41.28
C GLY A 70 11.22 16.61 42.01
N ARG A 71 10.03 16.53 41.39
CA ARG A 71 8.90 15.75 41.94
C ARG A 71 9.16 14.25 41.91
N LEU A 72 9.68 13.74 40.79
CA LEU A 72 9.99 12.32 40.61
C LEU A 72 11.00 11.83 41.65
N THR A 73 12.10 12.55 41.81
CA THR A 73 13.21 12.20 42.73
C THR A 73 12.97 12.64 44.18
N GLY A 74 12.12 13.64 44.41
CA GLY A 74 11.98 14.30 45.71
C GLY A 74 13.10 15.28 46.05
N VAL A 75 13.98 15.60 45.10
CA VAL A 75 15.05 16.59 45.25
C VAL A 75 14.55 17.96 44.77
N GLU A 76 14.83 19.02 45.53
CA GLU A 76 14.45 20.38 45.13
C GLU A 76 15.12 20.78 43.80
N PRO A 77 14.35 21.17 42.76
CA PRO A 77 14.89 21.42 41.44
C PRO A 77 15.65 22.75 41.38
N THR A 78 16.92 22.70 40.98
CA THR A 78 17.69 23.92 40.67
C THR A 78 17.32 24.43 39.28
N PHE A 79 16.49 25.47 39.22
CA PHE A 79 16.10 26.11 37.97
C PHE A 79 17.26 26.90 37.33
N PHE A 80 17.22 27.03 36.01
CA PHE A 80 18.18 27.90 35.28
C PHE A 80 17.67 29.35 35.26
N GLU A 81 18.59 30.31 35.24
CA GLU A 81 18.27 31.72 34.99
C GLU A 81 17.78 31.89 33.54
N ASP A 82 16.78 32.75 33.34
CA ASP A 82 16.19 33.03 32.01
C ASP A 82 16.95 34.18 31.32
N ASN A 83 18.22 33.96 31.00
CA ASN A 83 19.14 34.99 30.48
C ASN A 83 19.56 34.80 29.00
N GLU A 84 19.00 33.80 28.32
CA GLU A 84 19.30 33.45 26.92
C GLU A 84 18.87 34.55 25.93
N LYS A 85 19.72 34.83 24.93
CA LYS A 85 19.46 35.85 23.90
C LYS A 85 19.70 35.37 22.47
N THR A 86 20.61 34.42 22.29
CA THR A 86 21.03 33.85 21.01
C THR A 86 20.52 32.42 20.85
N ILE A 87 20.52 31.89 19.63
CA ILE A 87 20.22 30.47 19.36
C ILE A 87 21.25 29.57 20.05
N ALA A 88 22.52 29.97 20.11
CA ALA A 88 23.56 29.26 20.85
C ALA A 88 23.25 29.13 22.36
N ASP A 89 22.69 30.17 22.98
CA ASP A 89 22.24 30.11 24.37
C ASP A 89 21.09 29.11 24.56
N LEU A 90 20.15 29.06 23.60
CA LEU A 90 19.03 28.11 23.62
C LEU A 90 19.50 26.66 23.52
N HIS A 91 20.47 26.38 22.62
CA HIS A 91 21.13 25.07 22.56
C HIS A 91 21.82 24.74 23.90
N ALA A 92 22.61 25.66 24.45
CA ALA A 92 23.29 25.45 25.73
C ALA A 92 22.30 25.12 26.86
N ARG A 93 21.15 25.81 26.92
CA ARG A 93 20.08 25.53 27.90
C ARG A 93 19.46 24.14 27.70
N ILE A 94 19.23 23.72 26.45
CA ILE A 94 18.67 22.39 26.13
C ILE A 94 19.66 21.28 26.49
N GLN A 95 20.95 21.43 26.18
CA GLN A 95 21.97 20.45 26.56
C GLN A 95 22.11 20.32 28.08
N LYS A 96 22.08 21.44 28.82
CA LYS A 96 22.08 21.43 30.30
C LYS A 96 20.83 20.73 30.88
N ALA A 97 19.68 20.85 30.23
CA ALA A 97 18.48 20.10 30.59
C ALA A 97 18.60 18.59 30.26
N LEU A 98 19.19 18.24 29.11
CA LEU A 98 19.48 16.85 28.73
C LEU A 98 20.42 16.16 29.72
N GLU A 99 21.46 16.86 30.21
CA GLU A 99 22.35 16.37 31.27
C GLU A 99 21.58 16.07 32.56
N ALA A 100 20.73 17.00 33.00
CA ALA A 100 19.91 16.82 34.20
C ALA A 100 18.93 15.64 34.09
N VAL A 101 18.29 15.42 32.93
CA VAL A 101 17.43 14.25 32.71
C VAL A 101 18.25 12.96 32.76
N LYS A 102 19.42 12.93 32.11
CA LYS A 102 20.29 11.74 32.04
C LYS A 102 20.92 11.36 33.38
N SER A 103 20.96 12.26 34.38
CA SER A 103 21.44 11.93 35.72
C SER A 103 20.42 11.22 36.62
N VAL A 104 19.13 11.21 36.25
CA VAL A 104 18.07 10.52 37.00
C VAL A 104 18.18 9.02 36.77
N LYS A 105 18.01 8.21 37.83
CA LYS A 105 18.04 6.75 37.73
C LYS A 105 16.67 6.11 38.03
N PRO A 106 16.42 4.86 37.61
CA PRO A 106 15.17 4.17 37.90
C PRO A 106 14.83 4.09 39.40
N GLU A 107 15.83 3.87 40.25
CA GLU A 107 15.68 3.78 41.71
C GLU A 107 15.19 5.10 42.35
N ASP A 108 15.54 6.25 41.78
CA ASP A 108 15.13 7.57 42.28
C ASP A 108 13.65 7.87 41.99
N VAL A 109 13.05 7.14 41.04
CA VAL A 109 11.73 7.44 40.46
C VAL A 109 10.68 6.39 40.83
N ASN A 110 11.01 5.10 40.68
CA ASN A 110 10.06 3.97 40.70
C ASN A 110 9.69 3.50 42.12
N SER A 111 9.78 4.40 43.10
CA SER A 111 9.40 4.17 44.50
C SER A 111 8.55 5.32 45.07
N ARG A 112 8.16 6.27 44.21
CA ARG A 112 7.60 7.57 44.61
C ARG A 112 6.29 7.91 43.90
N GLU A 113 5.78 7.05 43.04
CA GLU A 113 4.63 7.27 42.16
C GLU A 113 3.39 7.82 42.89
N ASP A 114 3.09 7.28 44.08
CA ASP A 114 1.92 7.61 44.89
C ASP A 114 2.19 8.67 45.97
N VAL A 115 3.44 9.13 46.12
CA VAL A 115 3.79 10.21 47.06
C VAL A 115 3.02 11.47 46.68
N LYS A 116 2.42 12.13 47.67
CA LYS A 116 1.67 13.37 47.44
C LYS A 116 2.61 14.58 47.33
N VAL A 117 2.39 15.39 46.31
CA VAL A 117 3.12 16.62 46.00
C VAL A 117 2.15 17.77 45.76
N GLU A 118 2.61 18.97 46.08
CA GLU A 118 1.86 20.20 45.84
C GLU A 118 2.18 20.79 44.47
N LEU A 119 1.14 21.13 43.72
CA LEU A 119 1.22 21.87 42.48
C LEU A 119 0.50 23.22 42.65
N PRO A 120 1.23 24.30 42.99
CA PRO A 120 0.62 25.62 43.13
C PRO A 120 0.15 26.15 41.77
N ARG A 121 -1.10 26.60 41.70
CA ARG A 121 -1.65 27.44 40.63
C ARG A 121 -1.90 28.85 41.19
N ARG A 122 -2.22 29.81 40.31
CA ARG A 122 -2.49 31.21 40.68
C ARG A 122 -3.67 31.37 41.66
N ASP A 123 -4.63 30.45 41.63
CA ASP A 123 -5.89 30.49 42.37
C ASP A 123 -5.96 29.48 43.53
N LYS A 124 -5.21 28.38 43.47
CA LYS A 124 -5.24 27.27 44.45
C LYS A 124 -4.02 26.36 44.33
N THR A 125 -3.70 25.65 45.41
CA THR A 125 -2.77 24.50 45.38
C THR A 125 -3.54 23.22 45.06
N LEU A 126 -3.02 22.41 44.14
CA LEU A 126 -3.52 21.05 43.90
C LEU A 126 -2.63 20.04 44.62
N HIS A 127 -3.23 19.09 45.34
CA HIS A 127 -2.52 17.98 45.99
C HIS A 127 -2.67 16.72 45.13
N LEU A 128 -1.62 16.37 44.40
CA LEU A 128 -1.59 15.27 43.42
C LEU A 128 -0.58 14.21 43.85
N THR A 129 -0.67 12.98 43.33
CA THR A 129 0.49 12.06 43.40
C THR A 129 1.60 12.54 42.45
N VAL A 130 2.84 12.10 42.67
CA VAL A 130 3.95 12.32 41.74
C VAL A 130 3.60 11.84 40.34
N LYS A 131 2.95 10.67 40.21
CA LYS A 131 2.48 10.12 38.94
C LYS A 131 1.45 11.03 38.26
N GLU A 132 0.44 11.51 38.98
CA GLU A 132 -0.58 12.44 38.47
C GLU A 132 0.04 13.77 38.03
N ALA A 133 0.88 14.38 38.88
CA ALA A 133 1.56 15.64 38.58
C ALA A 133 2.53 15.53 37.40
N THR A 134 3.12 14.35 37.19
CA THR A 134 4.03 14.09 36.08
C THR A 134 3.28 13.87 34.76
N LEU A 135 2.34 12.92 34.71
CA LEU A 135 1.64 12.55 33.48
C LEU A 135 0.70 13.67 33.00
N TYR A 136 -0.12 14.23 33.89
CA TYR A 136 -1.21 15.13 33.49
C TYR A 136 -0.82 16.61 33.47
N HIS A 137 0.32 16.97 34.06
CA HIS A 137 0.83 18.35 34.05
C HIS A 137 2.26 18.47 33.53
N GLY A 138 3.23 17.73 34.08
CA GLY A 138 4.63 17.83 33.66
C GLY A 138 4.84 17.52 32.17
N GLN A 139 4.36 16.36 31.74
CA GLN A 139 4.52 15.85 30.37
C GLN A 139 3.69 16.63 29.33
N THR A 140 2.43 16.93 29.64
CA THR A 140 1.54 17.69 28.76
C THR A 140 2.04 19.11 28.51
N ASN A 141 2.51 19.80 29.56
CA ASN A 141 3.08 21.14 29.49
C ASN A 141 4.40 21.16 28.70
N PHE A 142 5.28 20.17 28.93
CA PHE A 142 6.52 20.00 28.16
C PHE A 142 6.27 19.87 26.65
N PHE A 143 5.35 18.99 26.23
CA PHE A 143 5.01 18.81 24.82
C PHE A 143 4.39 20.07 24.19
N PHE A 144 3.52 20.78 24.92
CA PHE A 144 2.92 22.03 24.45
C PHE A 144 3.98 23.07 24.07
N HIS A 145 5.03 23.23 24.89
CA HIS A 145 6.10 24.17 24.61
C HIS A 145 7.01 23.75 23.45
N ILE A 146 7.30 22.46 23.27
CA ILE A 146 8.06 21.97 22.11
C ILE A 146 7.28 22.22 20.81
N VAL A 147 6.00 21.81 20.74
CA VAL A 147 5.22 21.97 19.50
C VAL A 147 4.93 23.45 19.20
N THR A 148 4.82 24.29 20.22
CA THR A 148 4.74 25.76 20.05
C THR A 148 6.05 26.32 19.49
N GLY A 149 7.20 25.91 20.01
CA GLY A 149 8.51 26.30 19.49
C GLY A 149 8.73 25.88 18.03
N TYR A 150 8.43 24.61 17.70
CA TYR A 150 8.38 24.11 16.32
C TYR A 150 7.48 24.98 15.43
N SER A 151 6.27 25.32 15.90
CA SER A 151 5.30 26.09 15.12
C SER A 151 5.77 27.52 14.87
N ILE A 152 6.42 28.17 15.86
CA ILE A 152 7.03 29.50 15.69
C ILE A 152 8.12 29.47 14.62
N LEU A 153 9.01 28.47 14.64
CA LEU A 153 10.05 28.31 13.62
C LEU A 153 9.43 28.07 12.24
N ARG A 154 8.41 27.21 12.17
CA ARG A 154 7.70 26.92 10.92
C ARG A 154 6.98 28.14 10.34
N SER A 155 6.37 28.99 11.18
CA SER A 155 5.73 30.24 10.72
C SER A 155 6.72 31.30 10.24
N LYS A 156 8.00 31.22 10.66
CA LYS A 156 9.12 32.01 10.10
C LYS A 156 9.72 31.41 8.82
N GLY A 157 9.10 30.39 8.23
CA GLY A 157 9.48 29.81 6.95
C GLY A 157 10.56 28.71 7.02
N VAL A 158 10.97 28.29 8.22
CA VAL A 158 11.96 27.21 8.38
C VAL A 158 11.41 25.91 7.76
N PRO A 159 12.20 25.18 6.95
CA PRO A 159 11.76 23.98 6.23
C PRO A 159 11.77 22.72 7.13
N ILE A 160 10.99 22.76 8.21
CA ILE A 160 10.77 21.64 9.14
C ILE A 160 9.37 21.05 8.96
N GLY A 161 9.25 19.74 9.16
CA GLY A 161 8.02 18.97 9.05
C GLY A 161 7.77 18.03 10.23
N LYS A 162 6.69 17.23 10.15
CA LYS A 162 6.34 16.24 11.18
C LYS A 162 7.46 15.20 11.42
N ALA A 163 8.26 14.91 10.40
CA ALA A 163 9.43 14.05 10.50
C ALA A 163 10.52 14.63 11.43
N ASP A 164 10.79 15.93 11.38
CA ASP A 164 11.74 16.60 12.29
C ASP A 164 11.25 16.58 13.75
N TYR A 165 9.93 16.67 13.96
CA TYR A 165 9.33 16.56 15.30
C TYR A 165 9.41 15.12 15.85
N LEU A 166 8.99 14.12 15.05
CA LEU A 166 8.93 12.72 15.48
C LEU A 166 10.28 11.97 15.41
N GLY A 167 11.28 12.50 14.71
CA GLY A 167 12.55 11.82 14.43
C GLY A 167 13.20 11.22 15.67
N SER A 168 13.46 12.02 16.71
CA SER A 168 14.03 11.54 17.98
C SER A 168 13.16 10.50 18.69
N PHE A 169 11.83 10.63 18.59
CA PHE A 169 10.90 9.70 19.22
C PHE A 169 10.91 8.32 18.57
N LEU A 170 11.00 8.30 17.23
CA LEU A 170 10.98 7.08 16.43
C LEU A 170 12.37 6.50 16.17
N ALA A 171 13.46 7.26 16.36
CA ALA A 171 14.83 6.86 16.03
C ALA A 171 15.20 5.42 16.46
N HIS A 172 14.84 5.01 17.68
CA HIS A 172 15.06 3.65 18.19
C HIS A 172 14.36 2.51 17.42
N LEU A 173 13.33 2.79 16.62
CA LEU A 173 12.66 1.83 15.72
C LEU A 173 13.45 1.67 14.40
N PHE A 174 14.37 2.59 14.12
CA PHE A 174 15.15 2.67 12.88
C PHE A 174 16.66 2.63 13.12
N SER A 175 17.11 2.51 14.38
CA SER A 175 18.52 2.36 14.74
C SER A 175 18.98 0.92 14.46
N PRO A 176 19.97 0.70 13.57
CA PRO A 176 20.59 -0.61 13.44
C PRO A 176 21.32 -0.99 14.73
N CYS A 177 21.30 -2.27 15.06
CA CYS A 177 21.91 -2.78 16.29
C CYS A 177 23.44 -2.59 16.27
N GLY A 178 23.99 -1.88 17.25
CA GLY A 178 25.42 -1.97 17.64
C GLY A 178 26.46 -1.37 16.67
N ALA A 179 26.43 -0.06 16.42
CA ALA A 179 27.54 0.61 15.72
C ALA A 179 28.76 0.88 16.63
N LEU A 180 29.81 0.06 16.48
CA LEU A 180 31.17 0.37 16.96
C LEU A 180 31.70 1.65 16.26
N ARG A 181 32.40 2.52 17.00
CA ARG A 181 33.01 3.74 16.44
C ARG A 181 34.12 3.36 15.45
N ILE A 182 33.90 3.64 14.17
CA ILE A 182 34.94 3.60 13.13
C ILE A 182 35.24 5.04 12.68
N ASN A 183 36.52 5.42 12.67
CA ASN A 183 36.98 6.72 12.16
C ASN A 183 36.88 6.77 10.63
N PRO A 184 36.60 7.95 10.02
CA PRO A 184 36.38 8.04 8.57
C PRO A 184 37.66 7.81 7.76
N SER A 185 37.55 6.97 6.72
CA SER A 185 38.55 6.76 5.67
C SER A 185 38.27 7.67 4.44
N PRO A 186 39.26 7.91 3.56
CA PRO A 186 39.26 9.09 2.68
C PRO A 186 38.46 8.96 1.37
N SER A 187 38.24 10.12 0.74
CA SER A 187 37.32 10.35 -0.40
C SER A 187 37.73 9.72 -1.76
N PRO A 188 36.80 9.56 -2.72
CA PRO A 188 36.95 8.69 -3.91
C PRO A 188 38.05 8.99 -4.94
N ASN A 189 38.78 10.11 -4.84
CA ASN A 189 39.71 10.57 -5.88
C ASN A 189 41.06 9.81 -5.96
N GLN A 190 41.27 8.75 -5.16
CA GLN A 190 42.53 7.99 -5.17
C GLN A 190 42.50 6.68 -5.99
N VAL A 191 41.32 6.16 -6.35
CA VAL A 191 41.20 4.88 -7.08
C VAL A 191 41.46 5.03 -8.59
N LEU A 192 41.11 6.19 -9.17
CA LEU A 192 41.21 6.46 -10.61
C LEU A 192 42.64 6.58 -11.18
N THR A 193 43.68 6.58 -10.34
CA THR A 193 45.08 6.70 -10.79
C THR A 193 45.78 5.35 -10.98
N ALA A 194 45.16 4.23 -10.57
CA ALA A 194 45.77 2.90 -10.57
C ALA A 194 45.52 2.07 -11.86
N LEU A 195 44.48 2.39 -12.63
CA LEU A 195 44.04 1.57 -13.79
C LEU A 195 44.68 1.97 -15.14
N ALA A 196 45.36 3.11 -15.22
CA ALA A 196 45.86 3.68 -16.49
C ALA A 196 47.28 3.23 -16.92
N ARG A 197 47.80 2.08 -16.43
CA ARG A 197 49.21 1.69 -16.65
C ARG A 197 49.49 0.37 -17.37
N ASN A 198 48.49 -0.43 -17.74
CA ASN A 198 48.70 -1.79 -18.28
C ASN A 198 48.10 -2.06 -19.69
N ILE A 199 48.09 -1.07 -20.59
CA ILE A 199 47.79 -1.30 -22.02
C ILE A 199 48.81 -0.55 -22.89
N SER A 200 49.99 -1.15 -23.11
CA SER A 200 50.99 -0.69 -24.10
C SER A 200 52.05 -1.76 -24.40
N ALA A 201 51.63 -2.94 -24.87
CA ALA A 201 52.53 -3.90 -25.54
C ALA A 201 51.74 -4.92 -26.38
N LEU A 202 51.88 -4.83 -27.71
CA LEU A 202 51.94 -5.88 -28.73
C LEU A 202 51.33 -5.37 -30.06
N LEU A 203 52.21 -5.01 -31.00
CA LEU A 203 51.89 -4.73 -32.41
C LEU A 203 52.97 -5.38 -33.29
N ILE A 204 52.77 -6.64 -33.70
CA ILE A 204 53.45 -7.26 -34.86
C ILE A 204 52.50 -8.30 -35.50
N ASP A 205 52.35 -8.21 -36.82
CA ASP A 205 51.66 -9.12 -37.78
C ASP A 205 52.68 -9.40 -38.93
N PRO A 206 52.53 -10.33 -39.93
CA PRO A 206 51.43 -11.24 -40.33
C PRO A 206 51.88 -12.75 -40.35
N HIS A 207 51.32 -13.77 -41.04
CA HIS A 207 50.29 -13.90 -42.10
C HIS A 207 49.49 -15.22 -41.96
N GLU A 208 48.21 -15.18 -42.33
CA GLU A 208 47.31 -16.22 -42.91
C GLU A 208 47.23 -17.71 -42.49
N ALA A 209 48.21 -18.35 -41.86
CA ALA A 209 48.05 -19.77 -41.47
C ALA A 209 47.16 -19.97 -40.24
N LYS A 210 47.13 -18.97 -39.33
CA LYS A 210 46.42 -19.06 -38.04
C LYS A 210 44.91 -18.87 -38.13
N MET A 211 44.41 -18.11 -39.11
CA MET A 211 43.03 -17.61 -39.06
C MET A 211 41.98 -18.73 -39.23
N LYS A 212 42.23 -19.73 -40.10
CA LYS A 212 41.34 -20.90 -40.21
C LYS A 212 41.35 -21.81 -38.97
N LEU A 213 42.51 -21.96 -38.32
CA LEU A 213 42.60 -22.75 -37.09
C LEU A 213 41.91 -22.04 -35.92
N ILE A 214 42.09 -20.72 -35.81
CA ILE A 214 41.43 -19.88 -34.79
C ILE A 214 39.91 -19.88 -34.98
N ILE A 215 39.39 -19.78 -36.21
CA ILE A 215 37.93 -19.81 -36.45
C ILE A 215 37.32 -21.16 -36.04
N ILE A 216 37.99 -22.28 -36.33
CA ILE A 216 37.52 -23.61 -35.89
C ILE A 216 37.63 -23.73 -34.36
N PHE A 217 38.72 -23.24 -33.75
CA PHE A 217 38.91 -23.28 -32.30
C PHE A 217 37.91 -22.35 -31.56
N MET A 218 37.57 -21.19 -32.13
CA MET A 218 36.55 -20.27 -31.61
C MET A 218 35.13 -20.76 -31.83
N ALA A 219 34.83 -21.47 -32.94
CA ALA A 219 33.54 -22.12 -33.12
C ALA A 219 33.34 -23.27 -32.12
N ILE A 220 34.40 -24.05 -31.85
CA ILE A 220 34.40 -25.10 -30.84
C ILE A 220 34.33 -24.51 -29.42
N LEU A 221 35.10 -23.48 -29.08
CA LEU A 221 34.95 -22.76 -27.81
C LEU A 221 33.57 -22.10 -27.67
N GLY A 222 33.00 -21.56 -28.76
CA GLY A 222 31.68 -20.92 -28.75
C GLY A 222 30.52 -21.89 -28.53
N LEU A 223 30.71 -23.17 -28.85
CA LEU A 223 29.76 -24.26 -28.54
C LEU A 223 30.01 -24.89 -27.17
N ILE A 224 31.25 -24.88 -26.68
CA ILE A 224 31.66 -25.49 -25.41
C ILE A 224 31.51 -24.53 -24.22
N ALA A 225 31.77 -23.24 -24.39
CA ALA A 225 31.71 -22.26 -23.29
C ALA A 225 30.30 -22.09 -22.71
N PRO A 226 29.21 -22.00 -23.50
CA PRO A 226 27.85 -21.93 -22.94
C PRO A 226 27.47 -23.22 -22.21
N SER A 227 27.91 -24.40 -22.70
CA SER A 227 27.61 -25.66 -22.06
C SER A 227 28.38 -25.85 -20.75
N LEU A 228 29.64 -25.39 -20.66
CA LEU A 228 30.38 -25.33 -19.40
C LEU A 228 29.80 -24.32 -18.41
N SER A 229 29.38 -23.12 -18.84
CA SER A 229 28.77 -22.15 -17.91
C SER A 229 27.39 -22.61 -17.42
N LEU A 230 26.64 -23.35 -18.25
CA LEU A 230 25.37 -23.96 -17.86
C LEU A 230 25.55 -25.15 -16.91
N SER A 231 26.60 -25.96 -17.06
CA SER A 231 26.92 -27.00 -16.06
C SER A 231 27.42 -26.39 -14.75
N ASP A 232 28.35 -25.44 -14.81
CA ASP A 232 28.92 -24.77 -13.65
C ASP A 232 27.84 -24.03 -12.82
N ASN A 233 26.90 -23.32 -13.47
CA ASN A 233 25.79 -22.68 -12.76
C ASN A 233 24.86 -23.70 -12.07
N LYS A 234 24.57 -24.84 -12.72
CA LYS A 234 23.76 -25.92 -12.11
C LYS A 234 24.46 -26.60 -10.95
N ASP A 235 25.76 -26.83 -11.06
CA ASP A 235 26.57 -27.45 -10.00
C ASP A 235 26.67 -26.51 -8.79
N ARG A 236 26.82 -25.19 -9.02
CA ARG A 236 26.73 -24.16 -7.98
C ARG A 236 25.35 -24.10 -7.32
N ALA A 237 24.27 -24.08 -8.10
CA ALA A 237 22.90 -24.09 -7.60
C ALA A 237 22.62 -25.33 -6.72
N ASN A 238 23.07 -26.51 -7.16
CA ASN A 238 23.00 -27.74 -6.36
C ASN A 238 23.80 -27.62 -5.05
N SER A 239 25.02 -27.08 -5.09
CA SER A 239 25.83 -26.88 -3.88
C SER A 239 25.14 -25.95 -2.86
N THR A 240 24.50 -24.88 -3.31
CA THR A 240 23.74 -23.96 -2.45
C THR A 240 22.48 -24.62 -1.88
N LEU A 241 21.76 -25.45 -2.66
CA LEU A 241 20.65 -26.26 -2.16
C LEU A 241 21.08 -27.33 -1.15
N GLU A 242 22.19 -28.02 -1.38
CA GLU A 242 22.71 -29.05 -0.45
C GLU A 242 23.11 -28.45 0.91
N LYS A 243 23.76 -27.27 0.91
CA LYS A 243 24.05 -26.52 2.15
C LYS A 243 22.77 -26.14 2.87
N ALA A 244 21.75 -25.65 2.15
CA ALA A 244 20.48 -25.27 2.75
C ALA A 244 19.73 -26.47 3.36
N ILE A 245 19.69 -27.61 2.66
CA ILE A 245 19.10 -28.86 3.18
C ILE A 245 19.85 -29.31 4.44
N ALA A 246 21.19 -29.29 4.44
CA ALA A 246 21.99 -29.65 5.60
C ALA A 246 21.75 -28.70 6.80
N ALA A 247 21.61 -27.39 6.56
CA ALA A 247 21.33 -26.40 7.58
C ALA A 247 19.92 -26.53 8.19
N ILE A 248 18.93 -26.91 7.38
CA ILE A 248 17.55 -27.16 7.80
C ILE A 248 17.45 -28.44 8.64
N GLY A 249 18.10 -29.54 8.25
CA GLY A 249 18.04 -30.81 8.99
C GLY A 249 18.40 -32.08 8.23
N GLY A 250 18.85 -31.96 6.97
CA GLY A 250 19.28 -33.09 6.14
C GLY A 250 18.18 -34.14 5.98
N GLU A 251 18.43 -35.35 6.49
CA GLU A 251 17.44 -36.44 6.48
C GLU A 251 16.12 -36.10 7.20
N GLY A 252 16.11 -35.18 8.15
CA GLY A 252 14.87 -34.74 8.82
C GLY A 252 13.88 -34.15 7.82
N LEU A 253 14.38 -33.25 6.97
CA LEU A 253 13.62 -32.61 5.90
C LEU A 253 13.09 -33.62 4.88
N SER A 254 13.93 -34.57 4.44
CA SER A 254 13.54 -35.58 3.44
C SER A 254 12.51 -36.61 3.96
N LYS A 255 12.25 -36.65 5.27
CA LYS A 255 11.24 -37.52 5.90
C LYS A 255 9.92 -36.79 6.16
N LEU A 256 9.85 -35.48 5.95
CA LEU A 256 8.60 -34.73 6.04
C LEU A 256 7.64 -35.17 4.93
N SER A 257 6.43 -35.54 5.33
CA SER A 257 5.32 -35.87 4.43
C SER A 257 4.04 -35.15 4.83
N LYS A 258 3.80 -34.97 6.13
CA LYS A 258 2.58 -34.35 6.68
C LYS A 258 2.92 -33.41 7.83
N VAL A 259 2.66 -32.12 7.64
CA VAL A 259 3.05 -31.05 8.57
C VAL A 259 1.84 -30.19 8.91
N THR A 260 1.70 -29.76 10.17
CA THR A 260 0.79 -28.66 10.54
C THR A 260 1.54 -27.54 11.24
N TYR A 261 1.13 -26.30 10.96
CA TYR A 261 1.49 -25.07 11.66
C TYR A 261 0.24 -24.52 12.35
N GLU A 262 0.31 -24.29 13.66
CA GLU A 262 -0.67 -23.50 14.42
C GLU A 262 -0.10 -22.08 14.54
N CYS A 263 -0.80 -21.09 14.01
CA CYS A 263 -0.29 -19.72 13.85
C CYS A 263 -1.23 -18.66 14.43
N GLN A 264 -0.65 -17.61 15.00
CA GLN A 264 -1.33 -16.36 15.34
C GLN A 264 -0.94 -15.27 14.33
N SER A 265 -1.94 -14.70 13.65
CA SER A 265 -1.79 -13.62 12.69
C SER A 265 -1.85 -12.28 13.40
N LEU A 266 -0.77 -11.50 13.28
CA LEU A 266 -0.64 -10.19 13.91
C LEU A 266 -1.27 -9.09 13.03
N MET A 267 -1.23 -9.26 11.71
CA MET A 267 -1.90 -8.36 10.76
C MET A 267 -2.04 -9.00 9.37
N GLN A 268 -3.10 -8.62 8.64
CA GLN A 268 -3.21 -8.77 7.19
C GLN A 268 -3.44 -7.39 6.57
N SER A 269 -2.79 -7.04 5.47
CA SER A 269 -2.99 -5.81 4.69
C SER A 269 -3.03 -6.10 3.19
N TYR A 270 -3.80 -5.29 2.47
CA TYR A 270 -3.83 -5.22 1.00
C TYR A 270 -3.55 -3.80 0.49
N ASN A 271 -3.27 -2.84 1.39
CA ASN A 271 -2.98 -1.48 0.98
C ASN A 271 -1.52 -1.40 0.50
N LEU A 272 -1.37 -1.36 -0.82
CA LEU A 272 -0.06 -1.40 -1.47
C LEU A 272 0.72 -0.09 -1.32
N MET A 273 0.07 0.99 -0.89
CA MET A 273 0.64 2.32 -0.71
C MET A 273 0.99 2.65 0.75
N ARG A 274 0.33 2.02 1.74
CA ARG A 274 0.50 2.33 3.17
C ARG A 274 0.29 1.10 4.07
N ALA A 275 1.24 0.85 4.96
CA ALA A 275 1.20 -0.28 5.90
C ALA A 275 0.22 -0.12 7.08
N ASP A 276 -0.42 1.06 7.25
CA ASP A 276 -1.32 1.37 8.38
C ASP A 276 -2.81 1.06 8.11
N VAL A 277 -3.13 0.52 6.93
CA VAL A 277 -4.50 0.05 6.59
C VAL A 277 -4.50 -1.47 6.49
N SER A 278 -4.99 -2.14 7.53
CA SER A 278 -5.14 -3.60 7.58
C SER A 278 -6.44 -4.07 6.90
N ALA A 279 -6.45 -5.25 6.28
CA ALA A 279 -7.67 -6.01 5.96
C ALA A 279 -8.24 -6.69 7.20
N ALA A 280 -7.37 -7.28 8.01
CA ALA A 280 -7.72 -7.95 9.25
C ALA A 280 -6.75 -7.53 10.37
N THR A 281 -7.30 -7.23 11.54
CA THR A 281 -6.52 -6.72 12.70
C THR A 281 -5.95 -7.83 13.58
N SER A 282 -6.51 -9.03 13.49
CA SER A 282 -6.01 -10.23 14.18
C SER A 282 -6.61 -11.48 13.55
N GLY A 283 -5.98 -12.62 13.82
CA GLY A 283 -6.54 -13.92 13.42
C GLY A 283 -5.74 -15.10 13.94
N THR A 284 -6.28 -16.29 13.73
CA THR A 284 -5.61 -17.57 13.97
C THR A 284 -5.73 -18.42 12.70
N GLN A 285 -4.67 -19.11 12.32
CA GLN A 285 -4.70 -20.02 11.18
C GLN A 285 -3.95 -21.32 11.46
N ASN A 286 -4.57 -22.44 11.08
CA ASN A 286 -3.92 -23.75 11.05
C ASN A 286 -3.62 -24.09 9.59
N ILE A 287 -2.32 -24.14 9.26
CA ILE A 287 -1.85 -24.45 7.91
C ILE A 287 -1.34 -25.89 7.91
N SER A 288 -2.00 -26.73 7.13
CA SER A 288 -1.71 -28.15 6.99
C SER A 288 -1.15 -28.45 5.61
N TYR A 289 -0.14 -29.31 5.52
CA TYR A 289 0.48 -29.73 4.26
C TYR A 289 0.51 -31.26 4.13
N GLU A 290 0.23 -31.74 2.92
CA GLU A 290 0.67 -33.04 2.41
C GLU A 290 1.69 -32.79 1.30
N LEU A 291 2.92 -33.26 1.52
CA LEU A 291 4.09 -33.05 0.68
C LEU A 291 4.31 -34.29 -0.19
N ASP A 292 3.82 -34.28 -1.43
CA ASP A 292 3.85 -35.44 -2.35
C ASP A 292 4.37 -35.02 -3.74
N TYR A 293 5.64 -34.62 -3.81
CA TYR A 293 6.22 -34.01 -5.02
C TYR A 293 6.07 -34.90 -6.27
N PRO A 294 5.53 -34.36 -7.38
CA PRO A 294 5.42 -32.94 -7.73
C PRO A 294 4.14 -32.21 -7.28
N LEU A 295 3.23 -32.85 -6.56
CA LEU A 295 2.01 -32.22 -6.05
C LEU A 295 2.21 -31.68 -4.62
N LEU A 296 1.76 -30.46 -4.39
CA LEU A 296 1.59 -29.91 -3.04
C LEU A 296 0.11 -29.80 -2.74
N ARG A 297 -0.34 -30.36 -1.61
CA ARG A 297 -1.67 -30.08 -1.07
C ARG A 297 -1.54 -29.30 0.22
N GLN A 298 -2.21 -28.17 0.29
CA GLN A 298 -2.30 -27.33 1.47
C GLN A 298 -3.77 -27.21 1.90
N ARG A 299 -4.01 -27.09 3.20
CA ARG A 299 -5.28 -26.64 3.76
C ARG A 299 -5.02 -25.58 4.81
N ILE A 300 -5.74 -24.47 4.71
CA ILE A 300 -5.70 -23.35 5.64
C ILE A 300 -7.07 -23.29 6.32
N ASP A 301 -7.14 -23.64 7.60
CA ASP A 301 -8.31 -23.39 8.45
C ASP A 301 -8.06 -22.08 9.20
N ARG A 302 -8.75 -21.00 8.82
CA ARG A 302 -8.43 -19.61 9.23
C ARG A 302 -9.64 -18.91 9.84
N ARG A 303 -9.38 -18.16 10.90
CA ARG A 303 -10.30 -17.25 11.58
C ARG A 303 -9.69 -15.86 11.59
N ILE A 304 -10.36 -14.86 11.03
CA ILE A 304 -9.88 -13.47 10.98
C ILE A 304 -10.92 -12.50 11.54
N GLN A 305 -10.44 -11.42 12.15
CA GLN A 305 -11.23 -10.25 12.51
C GLN A 305 -11.06 -9.18 11.42
N PRO A 306 -12.08 -8.89 10.59
CA PRO A 306 -12.05 -7.78 9.65
C PRO A 306 -11.71 -6.46 10.35
N SER A 307 -10.92 -5.62 9.68
CA SER A 307 -10.59 -4.27 10.17
C SER A 307 -11.71 -3.27 9.90
N HIS A 308 -11.66 -2.13 10.58
CA HIS A 308 -12.59 -1.02 10.35
C HIS A 308 -12.51 -0.44 8.92
N SER A 309 -11.46 -0.74 8.14
CA SER A 309 -11.40 -0.40 6.71
C SER A 309 -12.51 -1.04 5.88
N TRP A 310 -13.18 -2.08 6.39
CA TRP A 310 -14.34 -2.73 5.76
C TRP A 310 -15.69 -2.27 6.30
N GLY A 311 -15.73 -1.25 7.18
CA GLY A 311 -16.99 -0.78 7.78
C GLY A 311 -18.02 -0.24 6.80
N TRP A 312 -17.62 0.01 5.55
CA TRP A 312 -18.49 0.35 4.42
C TRP A 312 -19.14 -0.87 3.77
N ALA A 313 -18.46 -2.02 3.71
CA ALA A 313 -18.95 -3.27 3.11
C ALA A 313 -19.68 -4.18 4.12
N SER A 314 -19.27 -4.15 5.38
CA SER A 314 -19.83 -4.98 6.46
C SER A 314 -19.79 -4.20 7.78
N PRO A 315 -20.86 -3.47 8.15
CA PRO A 315 -20.83 -2.55 9.30
C PRO A 315 -20.65 -3.24 10.65
N GLU A 316 -21.08 -4.50 10.76
CA GLU A 316 -20.93 -5.32 11.97
C GLU A 316 -19.50 -5.89 12.14
N LEU A 317 -18.74 -5.99 11.04
CA LEU A 317 -17.36 -6.51 11.01
C LEU A 317 -17.19 -7.86 11.72
N GLU A 318 -18.20 -8.74 11.64
CA GLU A 318 -18.15 -10.04 12.32
C GLU A 318 -16.94 -10.88 11.86
N PRO A 319 -16.29 -11.64 12.77
CA PRO A 319 -15.21 -12.56 12.42
C PRO A 319 -15.57 -13.47 11.25
N MET A 320 -14.61 -13.69 10.34
CA MET A 320 -14.75 -14.67 9.27
C MET A 320 -14.06 -15.97 9.69
N GLU A 321 -14.73 -17.11 9.47
CA GLU A 321 -14.19 -18.45 9.71
C GLU A 321 -14.34 -19.28 8.44
N PHE A 322 -13.22 -19.77 7.89
CA PHE A 322 -13.21 -20.50 6.62
C PHE A 322 -12.11 -21.57 6.55
N SER A 323 -12.31 -22.52 5.65
CA SER A 323 -11.35 -23.56 5.29
C SER A 323 -11.06 -23.47 3.79
N LEU A 324 -9.84 -23.11 3.42
CA LEU A 324 -9.35 -23.07 2.04
C LEU A 324 -8.47 -24.31 1.78
N VAL A 325 -8.73 -25.05 0.71
CA VAL A 325 -7.88 -26.14 0.22
C VAL A 325 -7.22 -25.69 -1.08
N VAL A 326 -5.90 -25.89 -1.19
CA VAL A 326 -5.08 -25.49 -2.34
C VAL A 326 -4.29 -26.70 -2.85
N TRP A 327 -4.36 -26.96 -4.15
CA TRP A 327 -3.52 -27.91 -4.87
C TRP A 327 -2.60 -27.14 -5.81
N ALA A 328 -1.29 -27.37 -5.72
CA ALA A 328 -0.29 -26.71 -6.55
C ALA A 328 0.62 -27.72 -7.28
N GLY A 329 0.87 -27.47 -8.57
CA GLY A 329 1.83 -28.22 -9.39
C GLY A 329 1.25 -29.11 -10.50
N ASP A 330 -0.06 -29.33 -10.54
CA ASP A 330 -0.78 -29.94 -11.66
C ASP A 330 -2.20 -29.38 -11.71
N GLY A 331 -2.45 -28.43 -12.61
CA GLY A 331 -3.73 -27.70 -12.70
C GLY A 331 -4.09 -26.94 -11.42
N ASP A 332 -3.29 -25.93 -11.06
CA ASP A 332 -3.41 -25.15 -9.82
C ASP A 332 -4.88 -24.81 -9.49
N SER A 333 -5.32 -25.23 -8.31
CA SER A 333 -6.72 -25.21 -7.90
C SER A 333 -6.84 -24.79 -6.44
N ALA A 334 -7.80 -23.91 -6.14
CA ALA A 334 -8.10 -23.53 -4.77
C ALA A 334 -9.61 -23.44 -4.54
N CYS A 335 -10.08 -23.99 -3.42
CA CYS A 335 -11.51 -24.01 -3.09
C CYS A 335 -11.76 -23.79 -1.59
N PHE A 336 -12.69 -22.89 -1.29
CA PHE A 336 -13.29 -22.78 0.04
C PHE A 336 -14.21 -23.99 0.24
N VAL A 337 -13.82 -24.89 1.15
CA VAL A 337 -14.56 -26.12 1.48
C VAL A 337 -15.47 -25.96 2.69
N ASN A 338 -15.35 -24.84 3.40
CA ASN A 338 -16.24 -24.40 4.47
C ASN A 338 -16.11 -22.88 4.62
N GLY A 339 -17.24 -22.15 4.66
CA GLY A 339 -17.24 -20.69 4.80
C GLY A 339 -16.63 -19.95 3.61
N ASN A 340 -16.37 -18.66 3.80
CA ASN A 340 -15.74 -17.78 2.83
C ASN A 340 -14.98 -16.65 3.55
N ASN A 341 -14.19 -15.87 2.80
CA ASN A 341 -13.48 -14.68 3.28
C ASN A 341 -13.95 -13.39 2.59
N GLU A 342 -15.09 -13.41 1.91
CA GLU A 342 -15.61 -12.28 1.14
C GLU A 342 -16.41 -11.34 2.05
N VAL A 343 -16.17 -10.03 1.96
CA VAL A 343 -16.77 -9.05 2.87
C VAL A 343 -18.28 -8.89 2.66
N PHE A 344 -18.76 -9.11 1.43
CA PHE A 344 -20.16 -8.97 1.02
C PHE A 344 -20.98 -10.26 1.15
N LEU A 345 -20.34 -11.43 1.27
CA LEU A 345 -21.08 -12.70 1.34
C LEU A 345 -21.51 -13.04 2.77
N PRO A 346 -22.71 -13.64 2.95
CA PRO A 346 -23.13 -14.17 4.25
C PRO A 346 -22.14 -15.22 4.76
N ARG A 347 -21.80 -15.17 6.05
CA ARG A 347 -20.79 -16.06 6.69
C ARG A 347 -21.13 -17.56 6.63
N ASN A 348 -22.40 -17.91 6.45
CA ASN A 348 -22.87 -19.30 6.32
C ASN A 348 -22.77 -19.84 4.88
N VAL A 349 -22.42 -19.02 3.90
CA VAL A 349 -22.19 -19.44 2.51
C VAL A 349 -20.77 -19.97 2.37
N THR A 350 -20.62 -21.05 1.60
CA THR A 350 -19.30 -21.57 1.20
C THR A 350 -19.09 -21.29 -0.28
N SER A 351 -18.13 -20.42 -0.63
CA SER A 351 -17.96 -19.92 -2.01
C SER A 351 -17.51 -20.99 -3.01
N GLY A 352 -16.92 -22.09 -2.54
CA GLY A 352 -16.41 -23.14 -3.41
C GLY A 352 -15.11 -22.74 -4.10
N CYS A 353 -14.93 -23.15 -5.35
CA CYS A 353 -13.68 -22.98 -6.09
C CYS A 353 -13.55 -21.60 -6.73
N VAL A 354 -12.38 -20.99 -6.56
CA VAL A 354 -12.05 -19.67 -7.13
C VAL A 354 -11.67 -19.77 -8.61
N ASP A 355 -11.57 -18.62 -9.29
CA ASP A 355 -11.03 -18.57 -10.64
C ASP A 355 -9.53 -18.90 -10.69
N ALA A 356 -9.04 -19.24 -11.88
CA ALA A 356 -7.68 -19.72 -12.08
C ALA A 356 -6.56 -18.70 -11.78
N ALA A 357 -6.83 -17.40 -11.83
CA ALA A 357 -5.84 -16.39 -11.50
C ALA A 357 -5.61 -16.37 -9.98
N LEU A 358 -6.69 -16.37 -9.20
CA LEU A 358 -6.63 -16.48 -7.75
C LEU A 358 -6.13 -17.85 -7.29
N ALA A 359 -6.52 -18.94 -7.96
CA ALA A 359 -5.98 -20.28 -7.68
C ALA A 359 -4.45 -20.33 -7.86
N ALA A 360 -3.91 -19.73 -8.93
CA ALA A 360 -2.47 -19.64 -9.15
C ALA A 360 -1.76 -18.74 -8.12
N ASN A 361 -2.42 -17.69 -7.61
CA ASN A 361 -1.90 -16.87 -6.51
C ASN A 361 -1.74 -17.71 -5.24
N TYR A 362 -2.80 -18.40 -4.80
CA TYR A 362 -2.76 -19.29 -3.64
C TYR A 362 -1.78 -20.45 -3.80
N ALA A 363 -1.69 -21.06 -4.99
CA ALA A 363 -0.71 -22.09 -5.29
C ALA A 363 0.74 -21.58 -5.13
N THR A 364 1.00 -20.34 -5.55
CA THR A 364 2.30 -19.67 -5.37
C THR A 364 2.59 -19.45 -3.88
N GLU A 365 1.64 -18.90 -3.11
CA GLU A 365 1.80 -18.70 -1.65
C GLU A 365 2.04 -20.03 -0.91
N ALA A 366 1.29 -21.08 -1.25
CA ALA A 366 1.43 -22.41 -0.68
C ALA A 366 2.81 -23.02 -0.96
N LEU A 367 3.37 -22.80 -2.16
CA LEU A 367 4.74 -23.21 -2.49
C LEU A 367 5.77 -22.38 -1.74
N MET A 368 5.61 -21.06 -1.65
CA MET A 368 6.54 -20.16 -0.95
C MET A 368 6.70 -20.54 0.53
N MET A 369 5.60 -20.89 1.19
CA MET A 369 5.58 -21.28 2.61
C MET A 369 5.76 -22.80 2.83
N SER A 370 5.99 -23.60 1.77
CA SER A 370 6.14 -25.05 1.91
C SER A 370 7.47 -25.42 2.59
N PRO A 371 7.46 -26.22 3.69
CA PRO A 371 8.68 -26.63 4.37
C PRO A 371 9.65 -27.41 3.50
N GLY A 372 9.15 -28.13 2.49
CA GLY A 372 9.97 -28.92 1.58
C GLY A 372 10.30 -28.24 0.26
N LEU A 373 10.05 -26.93 0.10
CA LEU A 373 10.37 -26.19 -1.13
C LEU A 373 11.81 -26.41 -1.60
N VAL A 374 12.79 -26.36 -0.68
CA VAL A 374 14.22 -26.56 -1.03
C VAL A 374 14.47 -27.95 -1.64
N GLU A 375 13.81 -28.97 -1.10
CA GLU A 375 13.91 -30.35 -1.58
C GLU A 375 13.17 -30.53 -2.91
N ARG A 376 12.02 -29.88 -3.10
CA ARG A 376 11.30 -29.81 -4.39
C ARG A 376 12.17 -29.20 -5.49
N ILE A 377 12.79 -28.05 -5.23
CA ILE A 377 13.67 -27.37 -6.19
C ILE A 377 14.83 -28.30 -6.57
N ARG A 378 15.47 -28.95 -5.59
CA ARG A 378 16.54 -29.93 -5.82
C ARG A 378 16.08 -31.13 -6.66
N GLN A 379 14.91 -31.71 -6.35
CA GLN A 379 14.35 -32.85 -7.07
C GLN A 379 13.98 -32.50 -8.52
N SER A 380 13.55 -31.26 -8.79
CA SER A 380 13.21 -30.79 -10.14
C SER A 380 14.40 -30.81 -11.11
N LYS A 381 15.64 -30.66 -10.60
CA LYS A 381 16.88 -30.45 -11.36
C LYS A 381 16.81 -29.29 -12.38
N SER A 382 15.88 -28.37 -12.14
CA SER A 382 15.52 -27.24 -13.01
C SER A 382 15.73 -25.95 -12.24
N SER A 383 16.98 -25.68 -11.88
CA SER A 383 17.38 -24.53 -11.07
C SER A 383 18.65 -23.86 -11.59
N GLU A 384 18.79 -22.59 -11.24
CA GLU A 384 19.91 -21.71 -11.61
C GLU A 384 20.37 -20.92 -10.38
N GLU A 385 21.67 -20.73 -10.18
CA GLU A 385 22.18 -19.84 -9.14
C GLU A 385 22.16 -18.38 -9.63
N ARG A 386 21.72 -17.49 -8.73
CA ARG A 386 21.73 -16.03 -8.88
C ARG A 386 22.34 -15.39 -7.63
N GLU A 387 22.76 -14.14 -7.76
CA GLU A 387 23.10 -13.28 -6.63
C GLU A 387 22.03 -12.20 -6.50
N VAL A 388 21.66 -11.86 -5.27
CA VAL A 388 20.67 -10.81 -4.97
C VAL A 388 21.31 -9.80 -4.03
N ASP A 389 21.36 -8.53 -4.44
CA ASP A 389 21.70 -7.45 -3.51
C ASP A 389 20.46 -7.05 -2.69
N ILE A 390 20.62 -7.03 -1.38
CA ILE A 390 19.62 -6.56 -0.43
C ILE A 390 20.30 -5.55 0.48
N ASN A 391 20.00 -4.27 0.29
CA ASN A 391 20.57 -3.15 1.05
C ASN A 391 22.12 -3.10 1.05
N GLY A 392 22.76 -3.46 -0.07
CA GLY A 392 24.22 -3.50 -0.21
C GLY A 392 24.89 -4.76 0.34
N ILE A 393 24.11 -5.79 0.68
CA ILE A 393 24.58 -7.13 1.07
C ILE A 393 24.20 -8.10 -0.05
N THR A 394 25.19 -8.80 -0.60
CA THR A 394 24.98 -9.82 -1.63
C THR A 394 24.64 -11.16 -1.00
N PHE A 395 23.48 -11.71 -1.32
CA PHE A 395 23.02 -13.02 -0.90
C PHE A 395 23.11 -14.04 -2.05
N PRO A 396 23.54 -15.29 -1.78
CA PRO A 396 23.37 -16.39 -2.73
C PRO A 396 21.88 -16.75 -2.84
N ALA A 397 21.41 -17.01 -4.06
CA ALA A 397 20.03 -17.39 -4.31
C ALA A 397 19.91 -18.46 -5.39
N VAL A 398 18.86 -19.27 -5.33
CA VAL A 398 18.57 -20.33 -6.30
C VAL A 398 17.19 -20.09 -6.91
N TYR A 399 17.14 -19.87 -8.22
CA TYR A 399 15.91 -19.70 -8.97
C TYR A 399 15.37 -21.06 -9.41
N SER A 400 14.10 -21.35 -9.11
CA SER A 400 13.37 -22.52 -9.63
C SER A 400 12.75 -22.19 -10.98
N ASN A 401 13.23 -22.83 -12.04
CA ASN A 401 12.62 -22.71 -13.37
C ASN A 401 11.26 -23.40 -13.47
N LEU A 402 10.97 -24.37 -12.59
CA LEU A 402 9.68 -25.03 -12.47
C LEU A 402 8.66 -24.13 -11.80
N ASP A 403 8.98 -23.64 -10.60
CA ASP A 403 8.03 -22.95 -9.71
C ASP A 403 8.01 -21.42 -9.89
N LYS A 404 8.97 -20.88 -10.66
CA LYS A 404 9.19 -19.42 -10.85
C LYS A 404 9.48 -18.64 -9.57
N LEU A 405 9.95 -19.34 -8.53
CA LEU A 405 10.35 -18.79 -7.24
C LEU A 405 11.87 -18.66 -7.12
N LEU A 406 12.32 -17.61 -6.44
CA LEU A 406 13.73 -17.38 -6.07
C LEU A 406 13.92 -17.65 -4.58
N LEU A 407 14.70 -18.67 -4.25
CA LEU A 407 15.09 -19.02 -2.89
C LEU A 407 16.38 -18.28 -2.52
N VAL A 408 16.29 -17.22 -1.73
CA VAL A 408 17.46 -16.51 -1.17
C VAL A 408 17.89 -17.21 0.12
N VAL A 409 19.20 -17.46 0.24
CA VAL A 409 19.79 -18.21 1.35
C VAL A 409 20.71 -17.29 2.16
N ASP A 410 20.58 -17.33 3.49
CA ASP A 410 21.46 -16.58 4.38
C ASP A 410 22.92 -17.09 4.28
N PRO A 411 23.91 -16.23 4.02
CA PRO A 411 25.27 -16.69 3.70
C PRO A 411 26.06 -17.23 4.90
N GLU A 412 25.63 -16.95 6.15
CA GLU A 412 26.32 -17.42 7.36
C GLU A 412 25.74 -18.74 7.88
N THR A 413 24.41 -18.84 7.91
CA THR A 413 23.66 -19.97 8.48
C THR A 413 23.24 -21.01 7.44
N TYR A 414 23.23 -20.63 6.15
CA TYR A 414 22.67 -21.37 5.03
C TYR A 414 21.17 -21.69 5.14
N LEU A 415 20.44 -21.06 6.06
CA LEU A 415 18.99 -21.23 6.12
C LEU A 415 18.30 -20.41 5.00
N PRO A 416 17.14 -20.85 4.49
CA PRO A 416 16.28 -20.01 3.68
C PRO A 416 16.00 -18.69 4.41
N TYR A 417 16.22 -17.57 3.72
CA TYR A 417 16.04 -16.24 4.28
C TYR A 417 14.82 -15.55 3.68
N ILE A 418 14.70 -15.58 2.35
CA ILE A 418 13.56 -15.06 1.60
C ILE A 418 13.18 -16.08 0.54
N VAL A 419 11.88 -16.32 0.38
CA VAL A 419 11.34 -16.90 -0.86
C VAL A 419 10.63 -15.79 -1.62
N ARG A 420 11.10 -15.48 -2.83
CA ARG A 420 10.59 -14.38 -3.66
C ARG A 420 9.83 -14.91 -4.87
N SER A 421 8.65 -14.37 -5.14
CA SER A 421 8.09 -14.35 -6.50
C SER A 421 8.32 -12.97 -7.14
N GLU A 422 8.52 -12.97 -8.46
CA GLU A 422 8.72 -11.76 -9.27
C GLU A 422 7.49 -11.58 -10.16
N GLU A 423 6.95 -10.36 -10.23
CA GLU A 423 5.82 -10.04 -11.12
C GLU A 423 6.08 -8.78 -11.97
N GLN A 424 5.46 -8.75 -13.15
CA GLN A 424 5.31 -7.55 -13.97
C GLN A 424 3.87 -7.08 -13.84
N HIS A 425 3.59 -6.32 -12.77
CA HIS A 425 2.25 -5.86 -12.49
C HIS A 425 1.84 -4.77 -13.49
N PRO A 426 0.65 -4.85 -14.12
CA PRO A 426 0.22 -3.86 -15.12
C PRO A 426 0.25 -2.41 -14.62
N ILE A 427 0.01 -2.21 -13.31
CA ILE A 427 0.01 -0.90 -12.65
C ILE A 427 1.25 -0.66 -11.78
N TYR A 428 1.90 -1.70 -11.24
CA TYR A 428 3.05 -1.49 -10.32
C TYR A 428 4.41 -1.69 -11.00
N GLY A 429 4.42 -2.08 -12.29
CA GLY A 429 5.64 -2.40 -13.04
C GLY A 429 6.34 -3.62 -12.45
N ASN A 430 7.67 -3.64 -12.50
CA ASN A 430 8.46 -4.71 -11.90
C ASN A 430 8.35 -4.65 -10.37
N ALA A 431 7.77 -5.69 -9.79
CA ALA A 431 7.53 -5.84 -8.36
C ALA A 431 7.93 -7.24 -7.85
N THR A 432 8.16 -7.34 -6.54
CA THR A 432 8.52 -8.60 -5.87
C THR A 432 7.63 -8.83 -4.66
N LYS A 433 7.25 -10.09 -4.44
CA LYS A 433 6.56 -10.55 -3.23
C LYS A 433 7.53 -11.48 -2.49
N ASP A 434 8.03 -10.99 -1.37
CA ASP A 434 9.11 -11.59 -0.60
C ASP A 434 8.56 -12.16 0.70
N LEU A 435 8.57 -13.49 0.83
CA LEU A 435 8.28 -14.19 2.08
C LEU A 435 9.56 -14.30 2.91
N TYR A 436 9.71 -13.42 3.91
CA TYR A 436 10.82 -13.45 4.86
C TYR A 436 10.61 -14.56 5.88
N LEU A 437 11.65 -15.37 6.09
CA LEU A 437 11.66 -16.51 6.98
C LEU A 437 12.70 -16.28 8.08
N SER A 438 12.26 -16.25 9.34
CA SER A 438 13.17 -15.94 10.45
C SER A 438 12.78 -16.67 11.75
N ASN A 439 13.60 -16.48 12.80
CA ASN A 439 13.41 -17.09 14.13
C ASN A 439 13.32 -18.62 14.06
N TYR A 440 14.26 -19.25 13.35
CA TYR A 440 14.29 -20.69 13.13
C TYR A 440 14.46 -21.48 14.45
N LYS A 441 13.61 -22.48 14.67
CA LYS A 441 13.71 -23.41 15.81
C LYS A 441 13.61 -24.85 15.33
N GLU A 442 14.31 -25.75 16.02
CA GLU A 442 14.33 -27.17 15.70
C GLU A 442 13.12 -27.91 16.27
N VAL A 443 12.46 -28.70 15.44
CA VAL A 443 11.34 -29.59 15.77
C VAL A 443 11.62 -30.94 15.13
N GLN A 444 11.79 -31.98 15.95
CA GLN A 444 12.06 -33.36 15.49
C GLN A 444 13.25 -33.48 14.52
N GLY A 445 14.34 -32.73 14.76
CA GLY A 445 15.54 -32.75 13.92
C GLY A 445 15.44 -31.94 12.62
N THR A 446 14.39 -31.14 12.45
CA THR A 446 14.23 -30.21 11.32
C THR A 446 13.96 -28.80 11.84
N LYS A 447 14.66 -27.80 11.31
CA LYS A 447 14.47 -26.38 11.67
C LYS A 447 13.37 -25.76 10.82
N PHE A 448 12.46 -25.08 11.47
CA PHE A 448 11.37 -24.34 10.84
C PHE A 448 11.41 -22.87 11.27
N PRO A 449 11.13 -21.92 10.36
CA PRO A 449 10.94 -20.52 10.73
C PRO A 449 9.75 -20.41 11.70
N HIS A 450 9.78 -19.44 12.61
CA HIS A 450 8.66 -19.15 13.50
C HIS A 450 8.10 -17.74 13.32
N THR A 451 8.79 -16.87 12.59
CA THR A 451 8.32 -15.52 12.25
C THR A 451 8.31 -15.42 10.73
N ILE A 452 7.12 -15.15 10.19
CA ILE A 452 6.81 -15.10 8.76
C ILE A 452 6.29 -13.72 8.42
N GLN A 453 6.90 -13.06 7.44
CA GLN A 453 6.47 -11.75 6.98
C GLN A 453 6.49 -11.69 5.45
N THR A 454 5.36 -11.36 4.83
CA THR A 454 5.24 -11.19 3.38
C THR A 454 5.37 -9.71 3.05
N ILE A 455 6.44 -9.31 2.37
CA ILE A 455 6.65 -7.93 1.94
C ILE A 455 6.40 -7.82 0.43
N TYR A 456 5.61 -6.84 0.01
CA TYR A 456 5.41 -6.48 -1.38
C TYR A 456 6.16 -5.19 -1.72
N SER A 457 7.01 -5.24 -2.73
CA SER A 457 7.87 -4.12 -3.12
C SER A 457 7.78 -3.80 -4.61
N SER A 458 7.75 -2.51 -4.96
CA SER A 458 7.81 -2.03 -6.36
C SER A 458 8.80 -0.89 -6.49
N SER A 459 9.71 -1.03 -7.45
CA SER A 459 10.70 0.01 -7.80
C SER A 459 10.06 1.23 -8.45
N SER A 460 8.99 1.05 -9.22
CA SER A 460 8.29 2.10 -9.96
C SER A 460 7.61 3.13 -9.04
N HIS A 461 7.08 2.66 -7.91
CA HIS A 461 6.22 3.43 -7.01
C HIS A 461 6.81 3.67 -5.62
N ARG A 462 8.07 3.27 -5.39
CA ARG A 462 8.72 3.25 -4.06
C ARG A 462 7.92 2.48 -3.00
N LEU A 463 7.22 1.42 -3.42
CA LEU A 463 6.42 0.60 -2.51
C LEU A 463 7.31 -0.40 -1.80
N SER A 464 7.05 -0.57 -0.50
CA SER A 464 7.59 -1.63 0.34
C SER A 464 6.62 -1.77 1.52
N VAL A 465 5.61 -2.61 1.36
CA VAL A 465 4.52 -2.80 2.35
C VAL A 465 4.49 -4.23 2.87
N VAL A 466 4.09 -4.40 4.13
CA VAL A 466 3.88 -5.73 4.74
C VAL A 466 2.44 -6.17 4.44
N LEU A 467 2.28 -7.22 3.64
CA LEU A 467 0.98 -7.82 3.32
C LEU A 467 0.48 -8.74 4.43
N GLU A 468 1.35 -9.61 4.97
CA GLU A 468 1.01 -10.49 6.08
C GLU A 468 2.17 -10.54 7.08
N ASP A 469 1.82 -10.59 8.36
CA ASP A 469 2.76 -10.81 9.47
C ASP A 469 2.13 -11.78 10.47
N PHE A 470 2.78 -12.93 10.69
CA PHE A 470 2.31 -13.93 11.62
C PHE A 470 3.43 -14.76 12.25
N VAL A 471 3.13 -15.30 13.42
CA VAL A 471 4.00 -16.19 14.19
C VAL A 471 3.45 -17.61 14.11
N ILE A 472 4.34 -18.58 13.85
CA ILE A 472 4.03 -20.00 14.01
C ILE A 472 4.33 -20.35 15.46
N ASP A 473 3.30 -20.68 16.24
CA ASP A 473 3.43 -21.00 17.66
C ASP A 473 3.86 -22.45 17.88
N LYS A 474 3.31 -23.36 17.04
CA LYS A 474 3.45 -24.80 17.21
C LYS A 474 3.46 -25.52 15.88
N ILE A 475 4.30 -26.55 15.80
CA ILE A 475 4.55 -27.35 14.60
C ILE A 475 4.41 -28.82 14.93
N ASN A 476 3.68 -29.56 14.10
CA ASN A 476 3.67 -31.02 14.12
C ASN A 476 4.17 -31.55 12.78
N ALA A 477 5.43 -32.00 12.75
CA ALA A 477 6.08 -32.57 11.57
C ALA A 477 5.68 -34.04 11.25
N THR A 478 4.79 -34.61 12.06
CA THR A 478 4.29 -35.99 11.97
C THR A 478 2.75 -36.04 11.97
N ALA A 479 2.14 -35.08 11.29
CA ALA A 479 0.68 -34.93 11.29
C ALA A 479 -0.03 -36.12 10.63
N LYS A 480 -1.25 -36.40 11.09
CA LYS A 480 -2.13 -37.44 10.52
C LYS A 480 -3.47 -36.81 10.17
N PHE A 481 -3.85 -36.96 8.92
CA PHE A 481 -5.10 -36.42 8.37
C PHE A 481 -6.03 -37.56 7.95
N ARG A 482 -7.32 -37.27 7.87
CA ARG A 482 -8.30 -38.15 7.21
C ARG A 482 -8.05 -38.15 5.70
N GLY A 483 -8.51 -39.18 4.99
CA GLY A 483 -8.27 -39.31 3.54
C GLY A 483 -8.89 -38.20 2.70
N ASP A 484 -10.01 -37.63 3.17
CA ASP A 484 -10.79 -36.55 2.57
C ASP A 484 -10.32 -35.14 2.97
N PHE A 485 -9.25 -35.01 3.76
CA PHE A 485 -8.93 -33.76 4.44
C PHE A 485 -8.48 -32.63 3.50
N PHE A 486 -7.89 -32.99 2.36
CA PHE A 486 -7.43 -32.10 1.30
C PHE A 486 -8.27 -32.22 0.01
N ASP A 487 -9.50 -32.76 0.09
CA ASP A 487 -10.40 -32.80 -1.07
C ASP A 487 -10.94 -31.40 -1.38
N LEU A 488 -10.95 -31.01 -2.65
CA LEU A 488 -11.41 -29.69 -3.12
C LEU A 488 -12.93 -29.49 -2.97
N VAL A 489 -13.72 -30.57 -2.83
CA VAL A 489 -15.19 -30.50 -2.64
C VAL A 489 -15.66 -31.60 -1.69
N PRO A 490 -16.48 -31.27 -0.67
CA PRO A 490 -17.20 -32.28 0.11
C PRO A 490 -18.05 -33.21 -0.77
N ASN A 491 -18.11 -34.49 -0.42
CA ASN A 491 -18.99 -35.50 -1.03
C ASN A 491 -18.75 -35.85 -2.51
N GLY A 492 -17.59 -35.52 -3.10
CA GLY A 492 -17.17 -36.08 -4.39
C GLY A 492 -17.93 -35.57 -5.62
N GLN A 493 -18.54 -34.38 -5.56
CA GLN A 493 -18.97 -33.67 -6.76
C GLN A 493 -17.77 -33.32 -7.64
N LYS A 494 -17.96 -33.34 -8.97
CA LYS A 494 -16.92 -32.90 -9.91
C LYS A 494 -16.76 -31.39 -9.84
N VAL A 495 -15.54 -30.92 -9.57
CA VAL A 495 -15.15 -29.52 -9.81
C VAL A 495 -15.12 -29.27 -11.31
N ASN A 496 -15.72 -28.17 -11.74
CA ASN A 496 -15.40 -27.57 -13.04
C ASN A 496 -14.26 -26.59 -12.80
N ILE A 497 -13.01 -27.07 -12.85
CA ILE A 497 -11.82 -26.21 -12.68
C ILE A 497 -11.80 -25.30 -13.90
N LEU A 498 -12.00 -24.00 -13.69
CA LEU A 498 -11.94 -23.03 -14.78
C LEU A 498 -10.48 -22.95 -15.25
N GLU A 499 -10.25 -23.16 -16.55
CA GLU A 499 -8.91 -22.95 -17.11
C GLU A 499 -8.56 -21.46 -17.08
N LYS A 500 -7.29 -21.16 -16.83
CA LYS A 500 -6.77 -19.80 -16.85
C LYS A 500 -6.89 -19.20 -18.27
N PRO A 501 -7.62 -18.08 -18.46
CA PRO A 501 -7.71 -17.45 -19.77
C PRO A 501 -6.31 -17.07 -20.29
N PRO A 502 -6.05 -17.21 -21.60
CA PRO A 502 -4.78 -16.79 -22.21
C PRO A 502 -4.50 -15.31 -21.94
N GLY A 503 -3.23 -14.96 -21.68
CA GLY A 503 -2.79 -13.58 -21.45
C GLY A 503 -2.96 -13.04 -20.01
N VAL A 504 -3.73 -13.73 -19.16
CA VAL A 504 -3.78 -13.43 -17.72
C VAL A 504 -2.39 -13.68 -17.09
N ALA A 505 -1.88 -12.77 -16.26
CA ALA A 505 -0.69 -13.04 -15.46
C ALA A 505 -1.05 -13.92 -14.24
N SER A 506 -0.21 -14.86 -13.84
CA SER A 506 -0.47 -15.67 -12.63
C SER A 506 0.04 -14.94 -11.40
N GLY A 507 -0.74 -14.95 -10.32
CA GLY A 507 -0.23 -14.57 -9.00
C GLY A 507 0.02 -13.07 -8.82
N LEU A 508 -0.73 -12.21 -9.49
CA LEU A 508 -0.62 -10.76 -9.30
C LEU A 508 -1.06 -10.40 -7.88
N VAL A 509 -0.45 -9.38 -7.27
CA VAL A 509 -0.89 -8.90 -5.94
C VAL A 509 -2.37 -8.46 -5.92
N THR A 510 -2.92 -8.01 -7.05
CA THR A 510 -4.35 -7.68 -7.15
C THR A 510 -5.26 -8.90 -7.06
N ASP A 511 -4.80 -10.08 -7.43
CA ASP A 511 -5.61 -11.31 -7.29
C ASP A 511 -5.79 -11.65 -5.81
N TYR A 512 -4.76 -11.42 -4.98
CA TYR A 512 -4.90 -11.52 -3.53
C TYR A 512 -6.01 -10.58 -2.98
N SER A 513 -6.11 -9.34 -3.49
CA SER A 513 -7.19 -8.41 -3.09
C SER A 513 -8.59 -8.85 -3.55
N THR A 514 -8.75 -9.52 -4.70
CA THR A 514 -10.09 -9.98 -5.12
C THR A 514 -10.66 -11.06 -4.22
N SER A 515 -9.82 -11.79 -3.48
CA SER A 515 -10.29 -12.80 -2.52
C SER A 515 -11.18 -12.24 -1.41
N LEU A 516 -11.06 -10.96 -1.07
CA LEU A 516 -11.89 -10.32 -0.04
C LEU A 516 -13.12 -9.61 -0.64
N LEU A 517 -13.07 -9.19 -1.91
CA LEU A 517 -14.13 -8.44 -2.58
C LEU A 517 -15.13 -9.32 -3.35
N GLY A 518 -14.76 -10.54 -3.72
CA GLY A 518 -15.65 -11.43 -4.48
C GLY A 518 -15.81 -11.05 -5.95
N SER A 519 -14.77 -10.46 -6.56
CA SER A 519 -14.77 -10.00 -7.96
C SER A 519 -14.07 -11.02 -8.90
N PRO A 520 -14.72 -12.12 -9.32
CA PRO A 520 -14.11 -13.20 -10.09
C PRO A 520 -13.70 -12.77 -11.50
N VAL A 521 -12.56 -13.29 -11.98
CA VAL A 521 -12.14 -13.12 -13.36
C VAL A 521 -13.01 -13.97 -14.30
N LYS A 522 -13.83 -13.31 -15.11
CA LYS A 522 -14.61 -13.91 -16.21
C LYS A 522 -14.14 -13.30 -17.54
N ASN A 523 -14.06 -14.09 -18.60
CA ASN A 523 -13.97 -13.53 -19.97
C ASN A 523 -15.40 -13.46 -20.55
N VAL A 524 -15.74 -12.36 -21.21
CA VAL A 524 -17.08 -12.08 -21.76
C VAL A 524 -16.95 -11.78 -23.25
N SER A 525 -17.71 -12.49 -24.09
CA SER A 525 -17.71 -12.24 -25.53
C SER A 525 -18.48 -10.97 -25.89
N VAL A 526 -18.09 -10.29 -26.97
CA VAL A 526 -18.76 -9.08 -27.49
C VAL A 526 -20.28 -9.25 -27.69
N ASP A 527 -20.73 -10.45 -28.04
CA ASP A 527 -22.15 -10.77 -28.27
C ASP A 527 -22.95 -11.04 -26.99
N ALA A 528 -22.29 -11.19 -25.84
CA ALA A 528 -22.95 -11.31 -24.53
C ALA A 528 -23.21 -9.94 -23.87
N LEU A 529 -22.51 -8.88 -24.32
CA LEU A 529 -22.64 -7.52 -23.79
C LEU A 529 -24.00 -6.92 -24.17
N LYS A 530 -24.74 -6.45 -23.15
CA LYS A 530 -26.03 -5.76 -23.31
C LYS A 530 -25.81 -4.27 -23.15
N SER A 531 -26.70 -3.43 -23.68
CA SER A 531 -26.65 -1.98 -23.43
C SER A 531 -28.04 -1.41 -23.21
N ALA A 532 -28.20 -0.55 -22.20
CA ALA A 532 -29.32 0.36 -22.08
C ALA A 532 -28.92 1.77 -22.54
N ARG A 533 -29.92 2.59 -22.92
CA ARG A 533 -29.74 4.04 -23.09
C ARG A 533 -30.76 4.77 -22.22
N PRO A 534 -30.38 5.84 -21.52
CA PRO A 534 -31.34 6.82 -21.01
C PRO A 534 -32.16 7.43 -22.16
N THR A 535 -33.38 7.88 -21.87
CA THR A 535 -34.41 8.09 -22.91
C THR A 535 -34.27 9.35 -23.77
N ASP A 536 -33.39 10.28 -23.43
CA ASP A 536 -33.29 11.61 -24.05
C ASP A 536 -31.86 11.94 -24.57
N LEU A 537 -30.80 11.67 -23.80
CA LEU A 537 -29.42 11.91 -24.22
C LEU A 537 -28.81 10.70 -24.94
N LEU A 538 -29.10 10.59 -26.24
CA LEU A 538 -28.70 9.45 -27.09
C LEU A 538 -27.19 9.17 -27.18
N GLN A 539 -26.34 10.10 -26.75
CA GLN A 539 -24.88 9.94 -26.69
C GLN A 539 -24.42 9.01 -25.56
N LEU A 540 -25.30 8.70 -24.60
CA LEU A 540 -24.98 7.82 -23.47
C LEU A 540 -25.40 6.38 -23.72
N TYR A 541 -24.51 5.46 -23.39
CA TYR A 541 -24.76 4.03 -23.36
C TYR A 541 -24.34 3.49 -21.98
N TRP A 542 -25.26 2.82 -21.31
CA TRP A 542 -24.97 2.06 -20.10
C TRP A 542 -24.72 0.61 -20.52
N LEU A 543 -23.45 0.26 -20.66
CA LEU A 543 -23.00 -1.05 -21.14
C LEU A 543 -22.98 -2.02 -19.96
N ILE A 544 -23.83 -3.05 -20.03
CA ILE A 544 -24.01 -4.05 -18.97
C ILE A 544 -23.09 -5.23 -19.32
N ILE A 545 -22.11 -5.48 -18.46
CA ILE A 545 -21.08 -6.50 -18.66
C ILE A 545 -21.39 -7.75 -17.82
N ASP A 546 -21.82 -7.55 -16.58
CA ASP A 546 -22.36 -8.61 -15.73
C ASP A 546 -23.69 -8.14 -15.10
N ASP A 547 -24.74 -8.93 -15.29
CA ASP A 547 -26.05 -8.79 -14.64
C ASP A 547 -26.51 -10.09 -13.95
N SER A 548 -25.56 -10.95 -13.56
CA SER A 548 -25.85 -12.19 -12.81
C SER A 548 -26.28 -11.96 -11.35
N HIS A 549 -26.05 -10.76 -10.82
CA HIS A 549 -26.54 -10.28 -9.52
C HIS A 549 -26.70 -8.75 -9.54
N ASP A 550 -27.36 -8.18 -8.53
CA ASP A 550 -27.64 -6.73 -8.42
C ASP A 550 -26.38 -5.86 -8.49
N LEU A 551 -25.32 -6.26 -7.77
CA LEU A 551 -23.99 -5.64 -7.81
C LEU A 551 -23.15 -6.00 -9.05
N GLY A 552 -23.74 -6.61 -10.09
CA GLY A 552 -23.04 -6.88 -11.36
C GLY A 552 -22.55 -5.58 -12.02
N PHE A 553 -21.55 -5.69 -12.90
CA PHE A 553 -20.76 -4.56 -13.39
C PHE A 553 -21.32 -3.90 -14.67
N LYS A 554 -21.35 -2.56 -14.69
CA LYS A 554 -21.77 -1.74 -15.85
C LYS A 554 -20.80 -0.58 -16.10
N GLN A 555 -20.66 -0.13 -17.34
CA GLN A 555 -19.84 1.03 -17.72
C GLN A 555 -20.68 2.12 -18.37
N LEU A 556 -20.33 3.38 -18.15
CA LEU A 556 -20.80 4.49 -18.98
C LEU A 556 -19.89 4.65 -20.21
N ILE A 557 -20.47 4.60 -21.40
CA ILE A 557 -19.82 5.01 -22.65
C ILE A 557 -20.43 6.33 -23.10
N ILE A 558 -19.57 7.32 -23.37
CA ILE A 558 -19.97 8.66 -23.82
C ILE A 558 -19.50 8.85 -25.27
N GLU A 559 -20.45 8.97 -26.19
CA GLU A 559 -20.19 9.18 -27.61
C GLU A 559 -20.12 10.67 -27.98
N PHE A 560 -18.94 11.14 -28.37
CA PHE A 560 -18.72 12.46 -28.98
C PHE A 560 -18.65 12.33 -30.50
N GLU A 561 -18.68 13.44 -31.24
CA GLU A 561 -18.71 13.48 -32.71
C GLU A 561 -17.58 12.67 -33.38
N THR A 562 -16.36 12.71 -32.83
CA THR A 562 -15.18 12.01 -33.36
C THR A 562 -14.51 11.06 -32.37
N GLU A 563 -14.84 11.15 -31.08
CA GLU A 563 -14.16 10.49 -29.97
C GLU A 563 -15.17 9.68 -29.14
N VAL A 564 -14.67 8.70 -28.38
CA VAL A 564 -15.45 7.97 -27.36
C VAL A 564 -14.66 7.98 -26.06
N ILE A 565 -15.37 8.26 -24.97
CA ILE A 565 -14.89 8.09 -23.59
C ILE A 565 -15.54 6.83 -23.00
N VAL A 566 -14.73 6.00 -22.35
CA VAL A 566 -15.18 4.87 -21.53
C VAL A 566 -14.92 5.21 -20.08
N CYS A 567 -15.95 5.18 -19.24
CA CYS A 567 -15.80 5.31 -17.79
C CYS A 567 -15.67 3.93 -17.13
N ASP A 568 -14.76 3.83 -16.16
CA ASP A 568 -14.17 2.58 -15.64
C ASP A 568 -13.51 1.69 -16.71
N ALA A 569 -12.66 0.78 -16.26
CA ALA A 569 -12.00 -0.23 -17.06
C ALA A 569 -11.69 -1.46 -16.19
N PRO A 570 -12.67 -2.35 -15.94
CA PRO A 570 -12.44 -3.67 -15.37
C PRO A 570 -11.45 -4.50 -16.21
N PRO A 571 -10.63 -5.35 -15.58
CA PRO A 571 -9.71 -6.21 -16.29
C PRO A 571 -10.47 -7.26 -17.11
N PHE A 572 -9.87 -7.72 -18.21
CA PHE A 572 -10.36 -8.79 -19.09
C PHE A 572 -11.63 -8.51 -19.90
N TRP A 573 -12.34 -7.40 -19.69
CA TRP A 573 -13.48 -6.99 -20.53
C TRP A 573 -13.13 -5.92 -21.56
N SER A 574 -11.99 -5.24 -21.42
CA SER A 574 -11.53 -4.14 -22.28
C SER A 574 -11.61 -4.44 -23.78
N GLU A 575 -11.16 -5.62 -24.23
CA GLU A 575 -11.18 -6.00 -25.65
C GLU A 575 -12.61 -6.14 -26.19
N ALA A 576 -13.48 -6.84 -25.46
CA ALA A 576 -14.88 -7.02 -25.84
C ALA A 576 -15.65 -5.69 -25.85
N VAL A 577 -15.36 -4.79 -24.90
CA VAL A 577 -15.93 -3.43 -24.84
C VAL A 577 -15.45 -2.59 -26.04
N MET A 578 -14.15 -2.60 -26.34
CA MET A 578 -13.61 -1.90 -27.52
C MET A 578 -14.17 -2.46 -28.84
N GLU A 579 -14.35 -3.78 -28.95
CA GLU A 579 -15.01 -4.40 -30.11
C GLU A 579 -16.48 -4.00 -30.19
N TRP A 580 -17.20 -3.99 -29.07
CA TRP A 580 -18.60 -3.56 -29.01
C TRP A 580 -18.76 -2.10 -29.45
N ILE A 581 -17.89 -1.20 -28.98
CA ILE A 581 -17.86 0.22 -29.38
C ILE A 581 -17.59 0.34 -30.89
N LYS A 582 -16.62 -0.42 -31.42
CA LYS A 582 -16.32 -0.44 -32.85
C LYS A 582 -17.49 -0.97 -33.69
N LYS A 583 -18.22 -1.98 -33.20
CA LYS A 583 -19.36 -2.62 -33.87
C LYS A 583 -20.64 -1.77 -33.85
N ASN A 584 -20.92 -1.09 -32.75
CA ASN A 584 -22.20 -0.40 -32.51
C ASN A 584 -22.11 1.14 -32.66
N ILE A 585 -20.96 1.74 -32.37
CA ILE A 585 -20.73 3.20 -32.45
C ILE A 585 -19.85 3.55 -33.66
N GLY A 586 -18.97 2.66 -34.10
CA GLY A 586 -18.12 2.86 -35.29
C GLY A 586 -16.96 3.86 -35.08
N LYS A 587 -16.65 4.20 -33.82
CA LYS A 587 -15.61 5.16 -33.42
C LYS A 587 -14.51 4.49 -32.61
N LYS A 588 -13.39 5.19 -32.44
CA LYS A 588 -12.27 4.73 -31.60
C LYS A 588 -12.44 5.25 -30.16
N VAL A 589 -12.21 4.39 -29.17
CA VAL A 589 -11.97 4.84 -27.80
C VAL A 589 -10.73 5.74 -27.79
N THR A 590 -10.92 6.97 -27.34
CA THR A 590 -9.88 8.00 -27.32
C THR A 590 -9.50 8.39 -25.89
N TYR A 591 -10.43 8.21 -24.94
CA TYR A 591 -10.15 8.38 -23.52
C TYR A 591 -10.74 7.24 -22.68
N VAL A 592 -10.08 6.94 -21.58
CA VAL A 592 -10.57 6.09 -20.49
C VAL A 592 -10.55 6.90 -19.19
N ALA A 593 -11.61 6.80 -18.39
CA ALA A 593 -11.81 7.57 -17.16
C ALA A 593 -12.17 6.62 -16.01
N PRO A 594 -11.17 6.02 -15.33
CA PRO A 594 -11.44 5.20 -14.14
C PRO A 594 -11.96 6.08 -13.01
N SER A 595 -13.02 5.64 -12.33
CA SER A 595 -13.61 6.36 -11.21
C SER A 595 -12.66 6.45 -10.01
N HIS A 596 -11.96 5.35 -9.68
CA HIS A 596 -10.99 5.21 -8.59
C HIS A 596 -10.07 3.98 -8.82
N HIS A 597 -9.11 3.72 -7.92
CA HIS A 597 -8.07 2.68 -8.11
C HIS A 597 -8.48 1.24 -7.75
N HIS A 598 -9.75 0.95 -7.46
CA HIS A 598 -10.23 -0.42 -7.24
C HIS A 598 -10.04 -1.27 -8.51
N ARG A 599 -9.72 -2.56 -8.36
CA ARG A 599 -9.27 -3.44 -9.48
C ARG A 599 -10.35 -3.57 -10.56
N ASP A 600 -11.60 -3.75 -10.15
CA ASP A 600 -12.81 -3.80 -10.97
C ASP A 600 -13.07 -2.49 -11.73
N HIS A 601 -12.59 -1.35 -11.25
CA HIS A 601 -12.77 -0.05 -11.90
C HIS A 601 -11.58 0.34 -12.79
N SER A 602 -10.43 -0.30 -12.60
CA SER A 602 -9.13 0.24 -13.05
C SER A 602 -8.18 -0.77 -13.70
N GLY A 603 -8.36 -2.08 -13.47
CA GLY A 603 -7.39 -3.13 -13.85
C GLY A 603 -7.23 -3.36 -15.36
N GLY A 604 -8.18 -2.93 -16.17
CA GLY A 604 -8.18 -2.99 -17.64
C GLY A 604 -7.63 -1.74 -18.33
N VAL A 605 -7.30 -0.66 -17.59
CA VAL A 605 -6.83 0.63 -18.18
C VAL A 605 -5.66 0.45 -19.16
N VAL A 606 -4.73 -0.47 -18.86
CA VAL A 606 -3.56 -0.75 -19.71
C VAL A 606 -3.95 -1.21 -21.12
N ASP A 607 -5.08 -1.90 -21.30
CA ASP A 607 -5.55 -2.32 -22.62
C ASP A 607 -5.98 -1.12 -23.47
N TYR A 608 -6.68 -0.16 -22.85
CA TYR A 608 -7.07 1.09 -23.50
C TYR A 608 -5.86 1.98 -23.82
N VAL A 609 -4.86 2.04 -22.94
CA VAL A 609 -3.58 2.73 -23.23
C VAL A 609 -2.85 2.06 -24.40
N ARG A 610 -2.77 0.72 -24.44
CA ARG A 610 -2.22 -0.03 -25.58
C ARG A 610 -2.99 0.21 -26.89
N ALA A 611 -4.31 0.43 -26.81
CA ALA A 611 -5.12 0.87 -27.95
C ALA A 611 -4.89 2.35 -28.33
N GLY A 612 -4.13 3.12 -27.54
CA GLY A 612 -3.81 4.52 -27.74
C GLY A 612 -4.92 5.47 -27.29
N ALA A 613 -5.61 5.15 -26.20
CA ALA A 613 -6.48 6.06 -25.46
C ALA A 613 -5.68 6.79 -24.35
N LYS A 614 -6.13 7.99 -23.97
CA LYS A 614 -5.56 8.77 -22.87
C LYS A 614 -6.36 8.57 -21.59
N LEU A 615 -5.72 8.66 -20.43
CA LEU A 615 -6.41 8.64 -19.15
C LEU A 615 -6.96 10.04 -18.82
N ILE A 616 -8.19 10.12 -18.36
CA ILE A 616 -8.75 11.30 -17.69
C ILE A 616 -8.76 10.99 -16.19
N ILE A 617 -7.88 11.65 -15.42
CA ILE A 617 -7.62 11.34 -14.00
C ILE A 617 -7.39 12.62 -13.17
N PRO A 618 -7.63 12.60 -11.85
CA PRO A 618 -7.29 13.73 -11.00
C PRO A 618 -5.75 13.90 -10.92
N GLU A 619 -5.27 15.14 -10.77
CA GLU A 619 -3.84 15.49 -10.72
C GLU A 619 -3.07 14.68 -9.65
N MET A 620 -3.73 14.37 -8.52
CA MET A 620 -3.13 13.61 -7.42
C MET A 620 -2.93 12.11 -7.74
N ALA A 621 -3.60 11.57 -8.75
CA ALA A 621 -3.47 10.19 -9.20
C ALA A 621 -2.36 9.99 -10.26
N VAL A 622 -1.75 11.07 -10.78
CA VAL A 622 -0.73 10.97 -11.84
C VAL A 622 0.42 10.04 -11.47
N ASP A 623 0.91 10.10 -10.22
CA ASP A 623 1.99 9.23 -9.74
C ASP A 623 1.59 7.75 -9.82
N TYR A 624 0.36 7.39 -9.41
CA TYR A 624 -0.17 6.02 -9.47
C TYR A 624 -0.24 5.47 -10.91
N TRP A 625 -0.57 6.33 -11.87
CA TRP A 625 -0.74 5.94 -13.27
C TRP A 625 0.53 6.05 -14.14
N SER A 626 1.57 6.75 -13.67
CA SER A 626 2.82 7.03 -14.41
C SER A 626 3.72 5.81 -14.68
N SER A 627 3.43 4.68 -14.07
CA SER A 627 4.08 3.38 -14.30
C SER A 627 3.65 2.67 -15.58
N ILE A 628 2.46 3.00 -16.12
CA ILE A 628 1.95 2.37 -17.34
C ILE A 628 2.75 2.89 -18.53
N PRO A 629 3.40 2.01 -19.34
CA PRO A 629 4.12 2.43 -20.53
C PRO A 629 3.23 3.21 -21.50
N ASP A 630 3.77 4.28 -22.07
CA ASP A 630 3.12 5.17 -23.04
C ASP A 630 1.82 5.86 -22.59
N ALA A 631 1.47 5.77 -21.30
CA ALA A 631 0.29 6.45 -20.76
C ALA A 631 0.38 7.98 -20.92
N GLN A 632 -0.74 8.58 -21.34
CA GLN A 632 -0.90 10.02 -21.49
C GLN A 632 -2.08 10.48 -20.65
N PHE A 633 -1.89 11.57 -19.91
CA PHE A 633 -2.85 12.06 -18.92
C PHE A 633 -3.53 13.35 -19.38
N ILE A 634 -4.83 13.42 -19.17
CA ILE A 634 -5.61 14.65 -19.08
C ILE A 634 -5.98 14.81 -17.62
N THR A 635 -5.44 15.83 -16.97
CA THR A 635 -5.52 15.99 -15.52
C THR A 635 -6.51 17.07 -15.09
N PHE A 636 -7.11 16.90 -13.92
CA PHE A 636 -8.02 17.87 -13.31
C PHE A 636 -7.91 17.91 -11.79
N ASN A 637 -8.47 18.94 -11.16
CA ASN A 637 -8.54 19.06 -9.71
C ASN A 637 -9.85 19.71 -9.26
N GLN A 638 -10.07 19.81 -7.94
CA GLN A 638 -11.31 20.29 -7.34
C GLN A 638 -11.74 21.69 -7.82
N THR A 639 -10.76 22.56 -8.09
CA THR A 639 -11.00 23.93 -8.56
C THR A 639 -11.11 24.05 -10.08
N HIS A 640 -10.54 23.08 -10.81
CA HIS A 640 -10.46 23.04 -12.27
C HIS A 640 -10.88 21.64 -12.77
N PRO A 641 -12.20 21.33 -12.79
CA PRO A 641 -12.69 20.09 -13.38
C PRO A 641 -12.38 20.05 -14.88
N TYR A 642 -12.11 18.86 -15.42
CA TYR A 642 -11.95 18.72 -16.87
C TYR A 642 -13.32 18.66 -17.54
N VAL A 643 -13.48 19.40 -18.64
CA VAL A 643 -14.74 19.48 -19.40
C VAL A 643 -14.48 19.11 -20.85
N HIS A 644 -14.95 17.93 -21.26
CA HIS A 644 -14.89 17.46 -22.64
C HIS A 644 -16.24 17.65 -23.32
N ARG A 645 -16.27 18.20 -24.55
CA ARG A 645 -17.52 18.62 -25.20
C ARG A 645 -17.39 18.81 -26.70
N ASP A 646 -18.46 18.51 -27.43
CA ASP A 646 -18.60 18.73 -28.87
C ASP A 646 -19.77 19.71 -29.18
N ASN A 647 -20.58 19.47 -30.21
CA ASN A 647 -21.78 20.24 -30.52
C ASN A 647 -23.07 19.66 -29.90
N LYS A 648 -23.03 18.45 -29.33
CA LYS A 648 -24.20 17.67 -28.87
C LYS A 648 -24.19 17.41 -27.37
N VAL A 649 -23.03 17.11 -26.80
CA VAL A 649 -22.86 16.64 -25.42
C VAL A 649 -21.68 17.33 -24.74
N GLN A 650 -21.73 17.43 -23.41
CA GLN A 650 -20.61 17.81 -22.56
C GLN A 650 -20.52 16.89 -21.34
N ALA A 651 -19.30 16.45 -21.01
CA ALA A 651 -18.97 15.66 -19.83
C ALA A 651 -18.00 16.44 -18.93
N TRP A 652 -18.34 16.53 -17.65
CA TRP A 652 -17.60 17.20 -16.59
C TRP A 652 -17.03 16.13 -15.66
N PHE A 653 -15.70 16.07 -15.55
CA PHE A 653 -14.98 15.15 -14.68
C PHE A 653 -14.63 15.87 -13.39
N ASN A 654 -15.18 15.39 -12.26
CA ASN A 654 -15.15 16.07 -10.99
C ASN A 654 -14.42 15.22 -9.93
N TRP A 655 -13.66 15.89 -9.07
CA TRP A 655 -12.89 15.32 -7.96
C TRP A 655 -12.89 16.33 -6.82
N ALA A 656 -12.74 15.87 -5.57
CA ALA A 656 -12.54 16.74 -4.41
C ALA A 656 -11.62 16.06 -3.39
N ASP A 657 -10.87 16.85 -2.62
CA ASP A 657 -10.01 16.32 -1.54
C ASP A 657 -10.81 15.61 -0.43
N GLN A 658 -12.10 15.94 -0.30
CA GLN A 658 -13.05 15.33 0.62
C GLN A 658 -13.99 14.33 -0.07
N ALA A 659 -13.62 13.84 -1.26
CA ALA A 659 -14.39 12.83 -1.97
C ALA A 659 -14.63 11.57 -1.11
N PRO A 660 -15.74 10.85 -1.32
CA PRO A 660 -15.87 9.45 -0.92
C PRO A 660 -14.68 8.60 -1.38
N HIS A 661 -14.50 7.39 -0.83
CA HIS A 661 -13.44 6.45 -1.21
C HIS A 661 -12.03 7.06 -1.36
N ALA A 662 -11.33 7.13 -0.23
CA ALA A 662 -9.86 7.27 -0.11
C ALA A 662 -9.17 8.44 -0.86
N ALA A 663 -9.93 9.47 -1.26
CA ALA A 663 -9.48 10.69 -1.94
C ALA A 663 -8.94 10.51 -3.37
N ASP A 664 -9.05 9.33 -3.97
CA ASP A 664 -8.77 9.08 -5.39
C ASP A 664 -10.02 9.02 -6.28
N TRP A 665 -11.20 9.13 -5.68
CA TRP A 665 -12.50 8.95 -6.33
C TRP A 665 -13.02 10.14 -7.14
N THR A 666 -13.67 9.85 -8.26
CA THR A 666 -14.22 10.83 -9.20
C THR A 666 -15.64 10.49 -9.65
N TYR A 667 -16.40 11.53 -10.04
CA TYR A 667 -17.71 11.37 -10.68
C TYR A 667 -17.80 12.19 -11.98
N VAL A 668 -18.61 11.72 -12.92
CA VAL A 668 -18.77 12.34 -14.24
C VAL A 668 -20.20 12.84 -14.43
N MET A 669 -20.38 14.15 -14.54
CA MET A 669 -21.67 14.76 -14.89
C MET A 669 -21.75 14.95 -16.40
N VAL A 670 -22.83 14.50 -17.03
CA VAL A 670 -23.04 14.57 -18.47
C VAL A 670 -24.39 15.24 -18.78
N THR A 671 -24.37 16.16 -19.74
CA THR A 671 -25.54 16.88 -20.25
C THR A 671 -25.43 17.06 -21.76
N GLU A 672 -26.52 17.46 -22.41
CA GLU A 672 -26.42 18.03 -23.74
C GLU A 672 -25.52 19.29 -23.76
N ARG A 673 -25.10 19.73 -24.94
CA ARG A 673 -24.07 20.76 -25.10
C ARG A 673 -24.46 22.14 -24.55
N CYS A 674 -25.74 22.47 -24.60
CA CYS A 674 -26.34 23.73 -24.16
C CYS A 674 -27.68 23.43 -23.45
N PRO A 675 -27.65 22.90 -22.22
CA PRO A 675 -28.85 22.50 -21.51
C PRO A 675 -29.68 23.74 -21.12
N ASP A 676 -31.01 23.59 -21.14
CA ASP A 676 -31.96 24.49 -20.51
C ASP A 676 -32.53 23.90 -19.20
N LYS A 677 -33.45 24.60 -18.55
CA LYS A 677 -34.00 24.19 -17.24
C LYS A 677 -34.77 22.87 -17.25
N ASN A 678 -35.17 22.37 -18.42
CA ASN A 678 -35.87 21.10 -18.59
C ASN A 678 -34.95 19.98 -19.09
N SER A 679 -33.68 20.27 -19.40
CA SER A 679 -32.72 19.28 -19.90
C SER A 679 -32.38 18.26 -18.83
N SER A 680 -32.42 16.98 -19.20
CA SER A 680 -32.00 15.89 -18.33
C SER A 680 -30.50 15.94 -18.05
N ILE A 681 -30.15 15.62 -16.80
CA ILE A 681 -28.77 15.58 -16.31
C ILE A 681 -28.48 14.13 -15.92
N PHE A 682 -27.32 13.67 -16.33
CA PHE A 682 -26.81 12.34 -16.01
C PHE A 682 -25.57 12.47 -15.14
N VAL A 683 -25.44 11.59 -14.15
CA VAL A 683 -24.22 11.47 -13.37
C VAL A 683 -23.81 10.01 -13.29
N TYR A 684 -22.54 9.76 -13.60
CA TYR A 684 -21.88 8.49 -13.43
C TYR A 684 -21.00 8.51 -12.19
N GLU A 685 -21.11 7.44 -11.41
CA GLU A 685 -20.51 7.26 -10.09
C GLU A 685 -20.27 5.76 -9.84
N ALA A 686 -19.41 5.43 -8.89
CA ALA A 686 -19.14 4.06 -8.47
C ALA A 686 -18.92 4.01 -6.96
N ASP A 687 -19.38 2.96 -6.31
CA ASP A 687 -19.16 2.59 -4.90
C ASP A 687 -19.58 3.61 -3.83
N THR A 688 -20.05 4.82 -4.15
CA THR A 688 -20.47 5.78 -3.11
C THR A 688 -21.87 5.53 -2.60
N TRP A 689 -22.67 4.88 -3.44
CA TRP A 689 -24.01 4.42 -3.15
C TRP A 689 -24.41 3.29 -4.11
N GLU A 690 -25.04 2.26 -3.55
CA GLU A 690 -25.62 1.12 -4.22
C GLU A 690 -26.96 1.53 -4.86
N ALA A 691 -26.90 2.41 -5.86
CA ALA A 691 -28.07 3.08 -6.41
C ALA A 691 -29.13 2.09 -6.91
N GLY A 692 -30.38 2.33 -6.51
CA GLY A 692 -31.52 1.44 -6.81
C GLY A 692 -31.61 0.17 -5.96
N LEU A 693 -30.72 -0.06 -5.00
CA LEU A 693 -30.77 -1.21 -4.06
C LEU A 693 -31.26 -0.79 -2.66
N SER A 694 -31.26 -1.74 -1.70
CA SER A 694 -31.69 -1.46 -0.32
C SER A 694 -30.70 -0.54 0.40
N VAL A 695 -31.23 0.39 1.22
CA VAL A 695 -30.44 1.27 2.10
C VAL A 695 -29.47 0.50 2.99
N ASP A 696 -29.85 -0.70 3.43
CA ASP A 696 -29.06 -1.50 4.37
C ASP A 696 -27.75 -2.06 3.78
N LEU A 697 -27.57 -1.95 2.45
CA LEU A 697 -26.36 -2.39 1.76
C LEU A 697 -25.26 -1.33 1.71
N GLY A 698 -25.56 -0.07 2.08
CA GLY A 698 -24.72 1.07 1.74
C GLY A 698 -24.22 1.92 2.89
N ASN A 699 -23.04 2.51 2.69
CA ASN A 699 -22.40 3.37 3.70
C ASN A 699 -22.99 4.79 3.71
N GLN A 700 -23.82 5.10 4.71
CA GLN A 700 -24.43 6.41 4.89
C GLN A 700 -23.43 7.58 5.06
N GLN A 701 -22.20 7.33 5.51
CA GLN A 701 -21.15 8.38 5.57
C GLN A 701 -20.67 8.73 4.16
N GLN A 702 -20.40 7.73 3.30
CA GLN A 702 -19.95 7.96 1.92
C GLN A 702 -21.05 8.63 1.09
N MET A 703 -22.28 8.14 1.20
CA MET A 703 -23.49 8.80 0.66
C MET A 703 -23.57 10.27 1.06
N ARG A 704 -23.33 10.58 2.34
CA ARG A 704 -23.40 11.94 2.87
C ARG A 704 -22.25 12.83 2.38
N GLN A 705 -21.03 12.30 2.30
CA GLN A 705 -19.88 13.01 1.76
C GLN A 705 -20.09 13.38 0.29
N TRP A 706 -20.68 12.47 -0.50
CA TRP A 706 -21.03 12.80 -1.88
C TRP A 706 -22.12 13.88 -1.95
N LEU A 707 -23.18 13.79 -1.14
CA LEU A 707 -24.21 14.84 -1.05
C LEU A 707 -23.66 16.21 -0.62
N ASP A 708 -22.68 16.25 0.30
CA ASP A 708 -21.99 17.48 0.68
C ASP A 708 -21.24 18.08 -0.55
N GLN A 709 -20.60 17.25 -1.38
CA GLN A 709 -19.96 17.69 -2.64
C GLN A 709 -20.97 18.15 -3.70
N LEU A 710 -22.06 17.40 -3.91
CA LEU A 710 -23.12 17.73 -4.86
C LEU A 710 -23.86 19.02 -4.49
N LEU A 711 -23.97 19.32 -3.19
CA LEU A 711 -24.51 20.57 -2.66
C LEU A 711 -23.64 21.78 -3.04
N GLU A 712 -22.31 21.66 -2.94
CA GLU A 712 -21.38 22.72 -3.38
C GLU A 712 -21.39 22.90 -4.90
N ASP A 713 -21.49 21.79 -5.64
CA ASP A 713 -21.56 21.79 -7.10
C ASP A 713 -22.92 22.24 -7.65
N GLY A 714 -23.99 22.21 -6.84
CA GLY A 714 -25.33 22.72 -7.20
C GLY A 714 -26.13 21.79 -8.13
N LEU A 715 -26.00 20.47 -7.96
CA LEU A 715 -26.58 19.47 -8.86
C LEU A 715 -28.10 19.24 -8.60
N PRO A 716 -28.99 19.30 -9.61
CA PRO A 716 -30.43 19.09 -9.44
C PRO A 716 -30.86 17.72 -8.92
N ARG A 717 -31.94 17.70 -8.12
CA ARG A 717 -32.58 16.48 -7.55
C ARG A 717 -33.08 15.50 -8.61
N SER A 718 -33.50 16.00 -9.77
CA SER A 718 -33.96 15.24 -10.93
C SER A 718 -32.84 14.56 -11.72
N THR A 719 -31.57 14.73 -11.32
CA THR A 719 -30.43 14.09 -11.97
C THR A 719 -30.58 12.56 -11.94
N THR A 720 -30.38 11.94 -13.09
CA THR A 720 -30.36 10.48 -13.22
C THR A 720 -28.96 9.95 -12.95
N VAL A 721 -28.82 9.17 -11.89
CA VAL A 721 -27.58 8.45 -11.55
C VAL A 721 -27.50 7.18 -12.38
N MET A 722 -26.33 6.95 -12.99
CA MET A 722 -25.97 5.79 -13.80
C MET A 722 -24.77 5.13 -13.13
N PRO A 723 -24.97 4.20 -12.18
CA PRO A 723 -23.87 3.68 -11.37
C PRO A 723 -23.11 2.57 -12.11
N THR A 724 -21.90 2.25 -11.64
CA THR A 724 -21.18 1.01 -12.02
C THR A 724 -21.85 -0.24 -11.42
N HIS A 725 -22.33 -0.18 -10.17
CA HIS A 725 -23.03 -1.26 -9.46
C HIS A 725 -24.47 -0.87 -9.13
N GLY A 726 -25.42 -1.82 -9.12
CA GLY A 726 -26.86 -1.50 -8.96
C GLY A 726 -27.54 -1.05 -10.25
N TRP A 727 -28.46 -0.08 -10.17
CA TRP A 727 -29.45 0.26 -11.20
C TRP A 727 -29.60 1.79 -11.43
N ILE A 728 -29.93 2.18 -12.67
CA ILE A 728 -30.19 3.59 -13.04
C ILE A 728 -31.36 4.16 -12.21
N THR A 729 -31.11 5.26 -11.50
CA THR A 729 -31.95 5.75 -10.41
C THR A 729 -31.86 7.28 -10.26
N PRO A 730 -32.93 8.02 -9.90
CA PRO A 730 -32.82 9.45 -9.62
C PRO A 730 -32.07 9.76 -8.31
N LEU A 731 -31.27 10.84 -8.30
CA LEU A 731 -30.56 11.35 -7.11
C LEU A 731 -31.51 11.62 -5.92
N GLU A 732 -32.78 11.93 -6.20
CA GLU A 732 -33.83 12.04 -5.17
C GLU A 732 -33.96 10.80 -4.26
N GLN A 733 -33.68 9.58 -4.74
CA GLN A 733 -33.71 8.40 -3.87
C GLN A 733 -32.63 8.49 -2.78
N LEU A 734 -31.39 8.87 -3.14
CA LEU A 734 -30.28 9.05 -2.19
C LEU A 734 -30.60 10.14 -1.15
N ILE A 735 -31.16 11.26 -1.58
CA ILE A 735 -31.56 12.38 -0.72
C ILE A 735 -32.67 11.93 0.27
N ASN A 736 -33.64 11.14 -0.20
CA ASN A 736 -34.73 10.64 0.63
C ASN A 736 -34.27 9.56 1.62
N ILE A 737 -33.36 8.66 1.21
CA ILE A 737 -32.78 7.62 2.07
C ILE A 737 -31.97 8.25 3.22
N THR A 738 -31.17 9.28 2.92
CA THR A 738 -30.31 9.96 3.90
C THR A 738 -31.03 11.05 4.70
N ALA A 739 -32.29 11.37 4.33
CA ALA A 739 -33.04 12.53 4.82
C ALA A 739 -32.24 13.86 4.75
N TYR A 740 -31.34 13.98 3.77
CA TYR A 740 -30.40 15.09 3.70
C TYR A 740 -31.11 16.40 3.31
N PRO A 741 -30.84 17.54 3.99
CA PRO A 741 -31.47 18.82 3.70
C PRO A 741 -30.91 19.45 2.41
N TYR A 742 -31.37 18.94 1.26
CA TYR A 742 -30.90 19.32 -0.06
C TYR A 742 -31.82 20.36 -0.73
N PRO A 743 -31.31 21.47 -1.29
CA PRO A 743 -32.13 22.48 -1.98
C PRO A 743 -32.81 21.98 -3.26
N GLU A 744 -33.77 22.76 -3.77
CA GLU A 744 -34.27 22.64 -5.14
C GLU A 744 -33.33 23.41 -6.08
N PHE A 745 -32.41 22.69 -6.75
CA PHE A 745 -31.51 23.25 -7.76
C PHE A 745 -32.04 23.02 -9.17
N ASP A 746 -31.74 23.96 -10.08
CA ASP A 746 -31.83 23.75 -11.54
C ASP A 746 -30.43 23.78 -12.18
N ILE A 747 -30.31 23.48 -13.48
CA ILE A 747 -29.02 23.45 -14.18
C ILE A 747 -28.25 24.79 -14.14
N GLY A 748 -28.92 25.91 -13.86
CA GLY A 748 -28.29 27.21 -13.62
C GLY A 748 -27.58 27.31 -12.28
N CYS A 749 -27.88 26.41 -11.33
CA CYS A 749 -27.13 26.28 -10.08
C CYS A 749 -25.80 25.56 -10.29
N TRP A 750 -25.72 24.59 -11.23
CA TRP A 750 -24.53 23.78 -11.50
C TRP A 750 -23.29 24.64 -11.72
N ARG A 751 -22.34 24.55 -10.79
CA ARG A 751 -21.11 25.34 -10.69
C ARG A 751 -21.32 26.82 -11.02
N LYS A 752 -22.40 27.42 -10.49
CA LYS A 752 -22.80 28.82 -10.70
C LYS A 752 -23.15 29.16 -12.16
N GLY A 753 -23.82 28.23 -12.83
CA GLY A 753 -24.31 28.37 -14.21
C GLY A 753 -23.30 27.95 -15.27
N ALA A 754 -22.20 27.31 -14.90
CA ALA A 754 -21.10 26.97 -15.83
C ALA A 754 -21.49 25.91 -16.88
N GLY A 755 -22.57 25.16 -16.66
CA GLY A 755 -23.14 24.23 -17.63
C GLY A 755 -23.95 24.90 -18.75
N LEU A 756 -24.42 26.14 -18.54
CA LEU A 756 -25.24 26.88 -19.50
C LEU A 756 -24.40 27.48 -20.64
N CYS A 757 -24.99 27.55 -21.84
CA CYS A 757 -24.43 28.33 -22.93
C CYS A 757 -24.78 29.83 -22.77
N ASN A 758 -23.77 30.68 -22.60
CA ASN A 758 -23.95 32.13 -22.52
C ASN A 758 -24.70 32.68 -23.74
N GLU A 759 -25.86 33.34 -23.51
CA GLU A 759 -26.67 34.01 -24.55
C GLU A 759 -25.92 35.13 -25.31
N SER A 760 -24.74 35.54 -24.84
CA SER A 760 -23.94 36.64 -25.39
C SER A 760 -23.00 36.23 -26.54
N SER A 761 -22.76 34.94 -26.79
CA SER A 761 -21.83 34.48 -27.83
C SER A 761 -22.45 34.41 -29.24
N THR A 762 -23.77 34.26 -29.35
CA THR A 762 -24.49 34.09 -30.63
C THR A 762 -24.68 35.38 -31.44
N LYS A 763 -24.26 36.54 -30.90
CA LYS A 763 -24.35 37.85 -31.58
C LYS A 763 -23.06 38.34 -32.25
N LYS A 764 -21.96 37.57 -32.24
CA LYS A 764 -20.65 37.98 -32.77
C LYS A 764 -20.16 37.26 -34.04
N HIS A 765 -21.04 36.51 -34.72
CA HIS A 765 -20.76 35.91 -36.03
C HIS A 765 -21.76 36.35 -37.12
N LYS A 766 -22.22 37.60 -37.03
CA LYS A 766 -22.66 38.38 -38.19
C LYS A 766 -21.91 39.72 -38.11
N ASP A 767 -21.23 40.04 -39.20
CA ASP A 767 -20.44 41.25 -39.41
C ASP A 767 -19.11 41.32 -38.62
N ASP A 768 -18.16 40.45 -38.99
CA ASP A 768 -16.75 40.78 -39.31
C ASP A 768 -16.06 39.59 -40.01
#